data_AF-A0A954D451-F1
#
_entry.id   AF-A0A954D451-F1
#
_cell.length_a   1.000
_cell.length_b   1.000
_cell.length_c   1.000
_cell.angle_alpha   90.00
_cell.angle_beta   90.00
_cell.angle_gamma   90.00
#
_symmetry.space_group_name_H-M   'P 1'
#
loop_
_entity.id
_entity.type
_entity.pdbx_description
1 polymer ?
#
loop_
_entity_poly.entity_id
_entity_poly.type
_entity_poly.pdbx_seq_one_letter_code
_entity_poly.pdbx_strand_id
1 'polypeptide(L)'
;MNRRRVLRAEGLVVAWLLAFGATPVGAATPSTSPSDPATIRMLLDVDRVSIQTLAVSADPSTGILETSIQVEAGVQLDLILERHSNRADDFRVWVDIGSGTVVEVPPPPVTTYRGIVVGHPMDRVRASFHDGALHALIISPGGSWAVQPTSEVLASAPNSEYAVYPTDAWLGTGAACGVGAGFVGSSPGGGATPAGPAGPVIAEIALEADFEYYQACGSSVTNTILDLEDILNSVEGIYEVQLGILYEVGPILVRTVPLYTSTVAGNRLSEFIANWSSPPESSIARDVAHLFTGQPLQAGILGIALAGTVCTASAYALSVDKEPSSYAGRVAVPAHELGHNWGAGHCNGAPDCQIMCASLGGCGPITEFGSDALAAISAFRDTRPCLTPDLSIALPLLESWESLVVDTSRWTFLSGAGVTSLADAEPTYPYSLTLNASALGGDEIRSARILLAGAIDPTLRFYHRSVGVAAGGGLIVEFRDANLDWVILDTLTSNGTDPDQFTVATYSLPAAAAHDDFRLRLRADVDLPTEQWFVDDIAITDGPPPPLPAPTIDSISPATGPVAGGTPVSILGSGFLPDANVTLGGSPLADFVYVDHFTILGVTPAAMGSGSVNVDIAQGGSIGTLTGGFTYADSSVSLSSVQTGPGATVEIVAFATNDVPLAGFSLACSFDGMWIDVQDVTVAGTDVDGAEFVVPNTSNAPGDSWWTLGVVLDLSPPLDTLLPVGSQHSIASITYAVSASAPTGTVIPLEIASGVGNPPVDIVFSIEGGSSAIPSAVDGAIQIGEPVFVRGDGNGDGAIDIADPVANLAYQFQLGPANCLDAFDTNDDGSIDIADPVYNLNYLFSMGAEPPQPFPAPGVDPTPDGLGCLP
;
A
#
# COMPACT_ATOMS: atom_id res chain seq x y z
N MET A 1 -33.66 10.99 14.40
CA MET A 1 -34.69 10.74 13.37
C MET A 1 -34.00 10.59 12.02
N ASN A 2 -34.23 9.42 11.41
CA ASN A 2 -33.98 9.02 10.02
C ASN A 2 -32.56 8.99 9.45
N ARG A 3 -31.96 7.80 9.61
CA ARG A 3 -31.00 7.14 8.73
C ARG A 3 -31.54 7.09 7.28
N ARG A 4 -30.72 7.52 6.32
CA ARG A 4 -30.78 7.13 4.90
C ARG A 4 -29.36 7.00 4.39
N ARG A 5 -28.88 5.76 4.22
CA ARG A 5 -27.75 5.33 3.37
C ARG A 5 -27.57 3.82 3.52
N VAL A 6 -28.40 3.04 2.85
CA VAL A 6 -28.11 1.69 2.31
C VAL A 6 -29.20 1.45 1.26
N LEU A 7 -28.85 1.51 -0.03
CA LEU A 7 -29.64 1.07 -1.20
C LEU A 7 -28.85 1.50 -2.46
N ARG A 8 -27.72 0.82 -2.74
CA ARG A 8 -27.00 0.85 -4.03
C ARG A 8 -26.22 -0.46 -4.26
N ALA A 9 -26.83 -1.60 -3.95
CA ALA A 9 -26.31 -2.93 -4.33
C ALA A 9 -27.19 -3.64 -5.39
N GLU A 10 -28.30 -3.02 -5.83
CA GLU A 10 -29.31 -3.68 -6.66
C GLU A 10 -29.25 -3.36 -8.16
N GLY A 11 -28.10 -2.93 -8.66
CA GLY A 11 -27.98 -2.61 -10.08
C GLY A 11 -26.60 -2.93 -10.58
N LEU A 12 -26.30 -4.21 -10.85
CA LEU A 12 -25.53 -4.63 -12.03
C LEU A 12 -25.31 -6.16 -12.19
N VAL A 13 -26.02 -7.04 -11.48
CA VAL A 13 -26.04 -8.50 -11.80
C VAL A 13 -26.67 -8.78 -13.19
N VAL A 14 -27.26 -7.77 -13.84
CA VAL A 14 -27.91 -7.88 -15.15
C VAL A 14 -26.94 -7.67 -16.33
N ALA A 15 -25.67 -7.28 -16.11
CA ALA A 15 -24.78 -6.88 -17.20
C ALA A 15 -23.97 -8.00 -17.88
N TRP A 16 -23.98 -9.23 -17.36
CA TRP A 16 -23.25 -10.38 -17.97
C TRP A 16 -24.14 -11.38 -18.73
N LEU A 17 -25.41 -11.06 -18.95
CA LEU A 17 -26.40 -11.98 -19.55
C LEU A 17 -26.66 -11.76 -21.05
N LEU A 18 -25.80 -11.04 -21.79
CA LEU A 18 -26.09 -10.66 -23.19
C LEU A 18 -25.02 -10.99 -24.25
N ALA A 19 -24.06 -11.88 -23.98
CA ALA A 19 -23.05 -12.20 -24.99
C ALA A 19 -22.71 -13.69 -25.16
N PHE A 20 -23.65 -14.61 -24.99
CA PHE A 20 -23.56 -15.91 -25.66
C PHE A 20 -24.93 -16.30 -26.19
N GLY A 21 -25.10 -16.20 -27.51
CA GLY A 21 -26.19 -16.88 -28.18
C GLY A 21 -26.00 -18.38 -27.93
N ALA A 22 -26.79 -18.94 -27.02
CA ALA A 22 -26.93 -20.37 -26.85
C ALA A 22 -27.37 -20.97 -28.19
N THR A 23 -26.42 -21.44 -28.99
CA THR A 23 -26.72 -22.43 -30.02
C THR A 23 -27.21 -23.65 -29.26
N PRO A 24 -28.45 -24.14 -29.50
CA PRO A 24 -28.90 -25.36 -28.87
C PRO A 24 -27.98 -26.48 -29.35
N VAL A 25 -27.10 -26.95 -28.47
CA VAL A 25 -26.38 -28.21 -28.67
C VAL A 25 -27.48 -29.26 -28.77
N GLY A 26 -27.53 -29.93 -29.92
CA GLY A 26 -28.56 -30.91 -30.20
C GLY A 26 -28.62 -31.96 -29.09
N ALA A 27 -29.75 -32.01 -28.38
CA ALA A 27 -30.06 -33.08 -27.46
C ALA A 27 -30.04 -34.40 -28.24
N ALA A 28 -28.98 -35.19 -28.09
CA ALA A 28 -29.04 -36.60 -28.40
C ALA A 28 -30.06 -37.20 -27.41
N THR A 29 -31.21 -37.62 -27.91
CA THR A 29 -32.25 -38.29 -27.13
C THR A 29 -31.83 -39.74 -26.87
N PRO A 30 -31.54 -40.15 -25.63
CA PRO A 30 -31.45 -41.57 -25.31
C PRO A 30 -32.88 -42.13 -25.32
N SER A 31 -33.09 -43.18 -26.09
CA SER A 31 -34.41 -43.79 -26.33
C SER A 31 -34.86 -44.73 -25.20
N THR A 32 -34.75 -44.31 -23.94
CA THR A 32 -35.29 -45.04 -22.79
C THR A 32 -36.43 -44.24 -22.19
N SER A 33 -37.61 -44.87 -22.01
CA SER A 33 -38.69 -44.23 -21.24
C SER A 33 -38.19 -43.88 -19.84
N PRO A 34 -38.55 -42.71 -19.29
CA PRO A 34 -38.13 -42.31 -17.95
C PRO A 34 -38.60 -43.34 -16.92
N SER A 35 -37.82 -43.52 -15.85
CA SER A 35 -38.16 -44.48 -14.80
C SER A 35 -39.52 -44.15 -14.17
N ASP A 36 -40.29 -45.18 -13.82
CA ASP A 36 -41.59 -45.00 -13.19
C ASP A 36 -41.47 -44.33 -11.81
N PRO A 37 -42.06 -43.14 -11.59
CA PRO A 37 -41.95 -42.43 -10.32
C PRO A 37 -42.53 -43.19 -9.13
N ALA A 38 -43.47 -44.13 -9.32
CA ALA A 38 -43.98 -44.96 -8.22
C ALA A 38 -42.92 -45.98 -7.75
N THR A 39 -42.20 -46.59 -8.70
CA THR A 39 -41.09 -47.50 -8.41
C THR A 39 -39.94 -46.77 -7.69
N ILE A 40 -39.53 -45.60 -8.18
CA ILE A 40 -38.45 -44.83 -7.55
C ILE A 40 -38.82 -44.37 -6.13
N ARG A 41 -40.06 -43.91 -5.89
CA ARG A 41 -40.55 -43.57 -4.54
C ARG A 41 -40.42 -44.72 -3.55
N MET A 42 -40.83 -45.92 -3.97
CA MET A 42 -40.75 -47.11 -3.13
C MET A 42 -39.30 -47.50 -2.84
N LEU A 43 -38.40 -47.37 -3.82
CA LEU A 43 -36.99 -47.73 -3.65
C LEU A 43 -36.23 -46.72 -2.79
N LEU A 44 -36.55 -45.43 -2.88
CA LEU A 44 -35.96 -44.36 -2.06
C LEU A 44 -36.61 -44.21 -0.67
N ASP A 45 -37.72 -44.91 -0.41
CA ASP A 45 -38.50 -44.77 0.82
C ASP A 45 -38.98 -43.31 1.05
N VAL A 46 -39.52 -42.69 0.00
CA VAL A 46 -40.06 -41.32 0.01
C VAL A 46 -41.50 -41.28 -0.49
N ASP A 47 -42.34 -40.40 0.05
CA ASP A 47 -43.74 -40.27 -0.37
C ASP A 47 -43.94 -39.35 -1.59
N ARG A 48 -42.99 -38.45 -1.85
CA ARG A 48 -42.97 -37.48 -2.96
C ARG A 48 -41.62 -37.55 -3.69
N VAL A 49 -41.66 -37.63 -5.03
CA VAL A 49 -40.47 -37.54 -5.89
C VAL A 49 -40.85 -36.96 -7.25
N SER A 50 -39.92 -36.24 -7.86
CA SER A 50 -39.92 -35.83 -9.26
C SER A 50 -38.74 -36.50 -9.96
N ILE A 51 -38.98 -37.09 -11.13
CA ILE A 51 -37.91 -37.71 -11.95
C ILE A 51 -37.57 -36.76 -13.09
N GLN A 52 -36.29 -36.40 -13.20
CA GLN A 52 -35.80 -35.36 -14.10
C GLN A 52 -34.54 -35.83 -14.81
N THR A 53 -34.38 -35.40 -16.07
CA THR A 53 -33.09 -35.51 -16.75
C THR A 53 -32.34 -34.21 -16.57
N LEU A 54 -31.14 -34.26 -15.99
CA LEU A 54 -30.30 -33.08 -15.79
C LEU A 54 -29.07 -33.16 -16.71
N ALA A 55 -28.67 -32.02 -17.27
CA ALA A 55 -27.38 -31.86 -17.93
C ALA A 55 -26.41 -31.31 -16.89
N VAL A 56 -25.49 -32.15 -16.42
CA VAL A 56 -24.54 -31.79 -15.37
C VAL A 56 -23.12 -31.86 -15.92
N SER A 57 -22.45 -30.72 -15.96
CA SER A 57 -21.03 -30.61 -16.31
C SER A 57 -20.45 -29.33 -15.71
N ALA A 58 -19.25 -29.41 -15.13
CA ALA A 58 -18.51 -28.22 -14.73
C ALA A 58 -17.86 -27.56 -15.97
N ASP A 59 -17.84 -26.22 -15.99
CA ASP A 59 -17.05 -25.46 -16.95
C ASP A 59 -15.56 -25.71 -16.68
N PRO A 60 -14.78 -26.19 -17.67
CA PRO A 60 -13.37 -26.51 -17.47
C PRO A 60 -12.48 -25.30 -17.19
N SER A 61 -12.93 -24.09 -17.49
CA SER A 61 -12.17 -22.84 -17.30
C SER A 61 -12.41 -22.18 -15.95
N THR A 62 -13.61 -22.30 -15.40
CA THR A 62 -13.99 -21.69 -14.11
C THR A 62 -14.19 -22.72 -13.00
N GLY A 63 -14.29 -24.00 -13.32
CA GLY A 63 -14.65 -25.06 -12.37
C GLY A 63 -16.11 -24.99 -11.91
N ILE A 64 -16.88 -23.99 -12.33
CA ILE A 64 -18.27 -23.75 -11.92
C ILE A 64 -19.18 -24.78 -12.59
N LEU A 65 -20.06 -25.38 -11.81
CA LEU A 65 -21.12 -26.27 -12.28
C LEU A 65 -22.45 -25.52 -12.17
N GLU A 66 -23.10 -25.32 -13.30
CA GLU A 66 -24.45 -24.75 -13.38
C GLU A 66 -25.46 -25.83 -13.78
N THR A 67 -26.58 -25.90 -13.08
CA THR A 67 -27.69 -26.79 -13.43
C THR A 67 -29.01 -26.25 -12.89
N SER A 68 -30.13 -26.67 -13.49
CA SER A 68 -31.47 -26.26 -13.07
C SER A 68 -32.28 -27.47 -12.64
N ILE A 69 -32.97 -27.37 -11.51
CA ILE A 69 -33.87 -28.41 -10.99
C ILE A 69 -35.29 -27.89 -10.84
N GLN A 70 -36.29 -28.73 -11.11
CA GLN A 70 -37.70 -28.46 -10.83
C GLN A 70 -38.06 -29.07 -9.48
N VAL A 71 -38.37 -28.24 -8.48
CA VAL A 71 -38.73 -28.74 -7.14
C VAL A 71 -40.24 -28.92 -6.97
N GLU A 72 -41.03 -28.10 -7.65
CA GLU A 72 -42.49 -28.19 -7.71
C GLU A 72 -42.99 -27.82 -9.10
N ALA A 73 -44.28 -28.04 -9.37
CA ALA A 73 -44.87 -27.71 -10.66
C ALA A 73 -44.75 -26.20 -10.95
N GLY A 74 -43.84 -25.85 -11.87
CA GLY A 74 -43.59 -24.46 -12.27
C GLY A 74 -42.59 -23.71 -11.38
N VAL A 75 -41.94 -24.39 -10.42
CA VAL A 75 -40.88 -23.81 -9.56
C VAL A 75 -39.54 -24.44 -9.95
N GLN A 76 -38.72 -23.64 -10.64
CA GLN A 76 -37.35 -23.98 -11.02
C GLN A 76 -36.37 -23.31 -10.06
N LEU A 77 -35.37 -24.07 -9.60
CA LEU A 77 -34.21 -23.54 -8.89
C LEU A 77 -33.00 -23.67 -9.82
N ASP A 78 -32.34 -22.55 -10.09
CA ASP A 78 -31.09 -22.51 -10.84
C ASP A 78 -29.94 -22.53 -9.83
N LEU A 79 -29.07 -23.52 -9.94
CA LEU A 79 -27.97 -23.78 -9.02
C LEU A 79 -26.65 -23.32 -9.65
N ILE A 80 -25.88 -22.54 -8.90
CA ILE A 80 -24.50 -22.19 -9.23
C ILE A 80 -23.61 -22.80 -8.16
N LEU A 81 -22.75 -23.74 -8.57
CA LEU A 81 -21.93 -24.55 -7.67
C LEU A 81 -20.45 -24.35 -7.97
N GLU A 82 -19.67 -24.02 -6.96
CA GLU A 82 -18.21 -23.87 -7.00
C GLU A 82 -17.56 -25.07 -6.32
N ARG A 83 -16.42 -25.53 -6.83
CA ARG A 83 -15.69 -26.63 -6.20
C ARG A 83 -15.27 -26.22 -4.79
N HIS A 84 -15.45 -27.13 -3.85
CA HIS A 84 -15.15 -26.90 -2.44
C HIS A 84 -14.55 -28.16 -1.82
N SER A 85 -13.62 -28.00 -0.89
CA SER A 85 -12.98 -29.13 -0.21
C SER A 85 -13.11 -28.99 1.30
N ASN A 86 -13.63 -30.03 1.95
CA ASN A 86 -13.59 -30.16 3.40
C ASN A 86 -12.24 -30.71 3.90
N ARG A 87 -11.33 -31.15 3.03
CA ARG A 87 -10.04 -31.73 3.42
C ARG A 87 -9.15 -30.75 4.18
N ALA A 88 -8.48 -31.25 5.21
CA ALA A 88 -7.45 -30.56 5.94
C ALA A 88 -6.21 -30.25 5.09
N ASP A 89 -5.44 -29.25 5.49
CA ASP A 89 -4.18 -28.92 4.83
C ASP A 89 -3.16 -30.09 4.90
N ASP A 90 -3.24 -30.95 5.91
CA ASP A 90 -2.42 -32.15 6.09
C ASP A 90 -3.17 -33.47 5.81
N PHE A 91 -4.28 -33.42 5.07
CA PHE A 91 -5.14 -34.56 4.72
C PHE A 91 -4.36 -35.77 4.19
N ARG A 92 -4.70 -36.96 4.72
CA ARG A 92 -4.09 -38.24 4.33
C ARG A 92 -5.15 -39.30 4.11
N VAL A 93 -4.83 -40.27 3.26
CA VAL A 93 -5.64 -41.46 3.08
C VAL A 93 -4.83 -42.67 3.53
N TRP A 94 -5.36 -43.38 4.53
CA TRP A 94 -4.76 -44.62 5.04
C TRP A 94 -5.61 -45.82 4.65
N VAL A 95 -4.96 -46.85 4.14
CA VAL A 95 -5.61 -48.10 3.72
C VAL A 95 -5.07 -49.23 4.57
N ASP A 96 -5.95 -49.92 5.28
CA ASP A 96 -5.61 -51.16 5.96
C ASP A 96 -5.53 -52.29 4.93
N ILE A 97 -4.33 -52.84 4.75
CA ILE A 97 -4.05 -53.95 3.82
C ILE A 97 -4.01 -55.32 4.52
N GLY A 98 -4.38 -55.37 5.80
CA GLY A 98 -4.32 -56.55 6.65
C GLY A 98 -2.99 -56.71 7.39
N SER A 99 -2.96 -57.69 8.32
CA SER A 99 -1.83 -57.99 9.22
C SER A 99 -1.45 -56.91 10.25
N GLY A 100 -2.35 -55.95 10.52
CA GLY A 100 -2.14 -54.87 11.49
C GLY A 100 -1.30 -53.72 10.94
N THR A 101 -1.23 -53.57 9.61
CA THR A 101 -0.47 -52.51 8.93
C THR A 101 -1.41 -51.66 8.08
N VAL A 102 -1.38 -50.35 8.30
CA VAL A 102 -1.99 -49.37 7.40
C VAL A 102 -0.91 -48.75 6.51
N VAL A 103 -1.26 -48.44 5.26
CA VAL A 103 -0.37 -47.77 4.30
C VAL A 103 -1.03 -46.49 3.82
N GLU A 104 -0.23 -45.43 3.68
CA GLU A 104 -0.70 -44.17 3.10
C GLU A 104 -0.77 -44.31 1.57
N VAL A 105 -1.85 -43.83 0.97
CA VAL A 105 -2.06 -43.80 -0.48
C VAL A 105 -2.40 -42.39 -0.95
N PRO A 106 -2.14 -42.04 -2.22
CA PRO A 106 -2.52 -40.74 -2.75
C PRO A 106 -4.04 -40.52 -2.68
N PRO A 107 -4.50 -39.33 -2.28
CA PRO A 107 -5.93 -39.01 -2.26
C PRO A 107 -6.48 -38.85 -3.69
N PRO A 108 -7.76 -39.20 -3.95
CA PRO A 108 -8.41 -38.93 -5.23
C PRO A 108 -8.66 -37.41 -5.41
N PRO A 109 -8.92 -36.91 -6.63
CA PRO A 109 -9.32 -35.52 -6.84
C PRO A 109 -10.58 -35.15 -6.04
N VAL A 110 -10.70 -33.88 -5.64
CA VAL A 110 -11.88 -33.36 -4.92
C VAL A 110 -13.06 -33.28 -5.88
N THR A 111 -14.21 -33.85 -5.51
CA THR A 111 -15.44 -33.85 -6.32
C THR A 111 -16.63 -33.16 -5.65
N THR A 112 -16.41 -32.56 -4.48
CA THR A 112 -17.39 -31.82 -3.70
C THR A 112 -17.49 -30.37 -4.19
N TYR A 113 -18.68 -29.81 -4.03
CA TYR A 113 -19.06 -28.45 -4.42
C TYR A 113 -19.92 -27.82 -3.32
N ARG A 114 -19.86 -26.50 -3.25
CA ARG A 114 -20.76 -25.65 -2.46
C ARG A 114 -21.37 -24.60 -3.38
N GLY A 115 -22.54 -24.07 -3.05
CA GLY A 115 -23.14 -23.07 -3.92
C GLY A 115 -24.41 -22.44 -3.39
N ILE A 116 -25.08 -21.74 -4.30
CA ILE A 116 -26.29 -20.97 -4.03
C ILE A 116 -27.37 -21.28 -5.06
N VAL A 117 -28.58 -20.84 -4.74
CA VAL A 117 -29.70 -20.80 -5.67
C VAL A 117 -29.84 -19.36 -6.20
N VAL A 118 -29.89 -19.19 -7.52
CA VAL A 118 -29.99 -17.89 -8.18
C VAL A 118 -31.25 -17.15 -7.71
N GLY A 119 -31.09 -15.92 -7.23
CA GLY A 119 -32.20 -15.10 -6.71
C GLY A 119 -32.62 -15.45 -5.27
N HIS A 120 -32.00 -16.46 -4.66
CA HIS A 120 -32.30 -16.93 -3.30
C HIS A 120 -31.01 -16.95 -2.44
N PRO A 121 -30.52 -15.78 -1.98
CA PRO A 121 -29.22 -15.66 -1.32
C PRO A 121 -29.13 -16.31 0.07
N MET A 122 -30.25 -16.73 0.64
CA MET A 122 -30.30 -17.46 1.91
C MET A 122 -30.25 -18.98 1.72
N ASP A 123 -30.45 -19.47 0.50
CA ASP A 123 -30.37 -20.87 0.19
C ASP A 123 -28.91 -21.27 0.04
N ARG A 124 -28.56 -22.46 0.51
CA ARG A 124 -27.24 -23.05 0.35
C ARG A 124 -27.37 -24.38 -0.36
N VAL A 125 -26.40 -24.70 -1.20
CA VAL A 125 -26.33 -25.99 -1.88
C VAL A 125 -25.03 -26.66 -1.51
N ARG A 126 -25.11 -27.92 -1.08
CA ARG A 126 -23.98 -28.83 -0.97
C ARG A 126 -24.15 -29.91 -1.99
N ALA A 127 -23.13 -30.17 -2.78
CA ALA A 127 -23.23 -31.13 -3.87
C ALA A 127 -21.92 -31.87 -4.08
N SER A 128 -22.02 -33.02 -4.73
CA SER A 128 -20.87 -33.79 -5.15
C SER A 128 -21.11 -34.32 -6.55
N PHE A 129 -20.13 -34.17 -7.42
CA PHE A 129 -20.18 -34.67 -8.78
C PHE A 129 -19.03 -35.62 -9.05
N HIS A 130 -19.29 -36.91 -8.87
CA HIS A 130 -18.37 -38.01 -9.16
C HIS A 130 -19.10 -39.16 -9.87
N ASP A 131 -18.34 -40.02 -10.55
CA ASP A 131 -18.89 -41.14 -11.33
C ASP A 131 -19.94 -40.73 -12.41
N GLY A 132 -19.86 -39.48 -12.86
CA GLY A 132 -20.81 -38.90 -13.82
C GLY A 132 -22.22 -38.66 -13.26
N ALA A 133 -22.35 -38.66 -11.93
CA ALA A 133 -23.57 -38.50 -11.17
C ALA A 133 -23.45 -37.31 -10.21
N LEU A 134 -24.57 -36.63 -9.97
CA LEU A 134 -24.70 -35.49 -9.08
C LEU A 134 -25.54 -35.89 -7.87
N HIS A 135 -24.98 -35.70 -6.69
CA HIS A 135 -25.72 -35.64 -5.44
C HIS A 135 -25.78 -34.19 -5.01
N ALA A 136 -26.94 -33.74 -4.54
CA ALA A 136 -27.05 -32.40 -3.99
C ALA A 136 -28.09 -32.31 -2.87
N LEU A 137 -27.78 -31.50 -1.88
CA LEU A 137 -28.68 -31.06 -0.83
C LEU A 137 -28.84 -29.54 -0.93
N ILE A 138 -30.07 -29.10 -1.21
CA ILE A 138 -30.48 -27.70 -1.23
C ILE A 138 -31.11 -27.41 0.13
N ILE A 139 -30.43 -26.59 0.93
CA ILE A 139 -30.82 -26.19 2.28
C ILE A 139 -31.44 -24.80 2.19
N SER A 140 -32.74 -24.70 2.43
CA SER A 140 -33.48 -23.43 2.35
C SER A 140 -34.41 -23.26 3.55
N PRO A 141 -34.56 -22.02 4.07
CA PRO A 141 -35.56 -21.71 5.11
C PRO A 141 -37.01 -22.03 4.72
N GLY A 142 -37.30 -22.21 3.42
CA GLY A 142 -38.62 -22.52 2.88
C GLY A 142 -38.91 -24.01 2.70
N GLY A 143 -37.98 -24.89 3.08
CA GLY A 143 -38.01 -26.33 2.82
C GLY A 143 -36.76 -26.77 2.07
N SER A 144 -36.22 -27.93 2.41
CA SER A 144 -34.98 -28.44 1.79
C SER A 144 -35.27 -29.53 0.76
N TRP A 145 -34.42 -29.68 -0.25
CA TRP A 145 -34.55 -30.70 -1.31
C TRP A 145 -33.28 -31.49 -1.51
N ALA A 146 -33.42 -32.76 -1.85
CA ALA A 146 -32.33 -33.63 -2.25
C ALA A 146 -32.43 -33.98 -3.75
N VAL A 147 -31.27 -34.08 -4.38
CA VAL A 147 -31.07 -34.56 -5.75
C VAL A 147 -30.20 -35.81 -5.66
N GLN A 148 -30.69 -36.92 -6.20
CA GLN A 148 -30.00 -38.21 -6.19
C GLN A 148 -30.11 -38.90 -7.55
N PRO A 149 -29.04 -39.53 -8.07
CA PRO A 149 -29.12 -40.30 -9.30
C PRO A 149 -30.05 -41.52 -9.14
N THR A 150 -30.97 -41.71 -10.10
CA THR A 150 -31.90 -42.86 -10.07
C THR A 150 -31.20 -44.20 -10.28
N SER A 151 -30.03 -44.21 -10.92
CA SER A 151 -29.24 -45.40 -11.20
C SER A 151 -28.70 -46.09 -9.94
N GLU A 152 -28.64 -45.39 -8.81
CA GLU A 152 -28.21 -45.96 -7.52
C GLU A 152 -29.23 -46.93 -6.93
N VAL A 153 -30.53 -46.65 -7.13
CA VAL A 153 -31.61 -47.49 -6.63
C VAL A 153 -32.21 -48.39 -7.71
N LEU A 154 -32.04 -48.03 -8.98
CA LEU A 154 -32.52 -48.78 -10.12
C LEU A 154 -31.40 -48.92 -11.16
N ALA A 155 -30.69 -50.07 -11.15
CA ALA A 155 -29.55 -50.31 -12.03
C ALA A 155 -29.83 -50.20 -13.55
N SER A 156 -31.09 -50.24 -13.98
CA SER A 156 -31.48 -50.04 -15.38
C SER A 156 -31.69 -48.56 -15.78
N ALA A 157 -31.69 -47.64 -14.81
CA ALA A 157 -31.90 -46.22 -15.06
C ALA A 157 -30.62 -45.55 -15.61
N PRO A 158 -30.73 -44.53 -16.47
CA PRO A 158 -29.57 -43.81 -16.99
C PRO A 158 -28.97 -42.86 -15.95
N ASN A 159 -27.65 -42.67 -15.97
CA ASN A 159 -26.94 -41.77 -15.04
C ASN A 159 -27.33 -40.28 -15.17
N SER A 160 -27.94 -39.89 -16.29
CA SER A 160 -28.46 -38.53 -16.50
C SER A 160 -29.86 -38.31 -15.88
N GLU A 161 -30.47 -39.34 -15.28
CA GLU A 161 -31.79 -39.27 -14.66
C GLU A 161 -31.70 -39.22 -13.13
N TYR A 162 -32.36 -38.24 -12.54
CA TYR A 162 -32.26 -37.86 -11.14
C TYR A 162 -33.63 -37.85 -10.48
N ALA A 163 -33.67 -38.34 -9.25
CA ALA A 163 -34.76 -38.15 -8.32
C ALA A 163 -34.55 -36.84 -7.57
N VAL A 164 -35.54 -35.95 -7.63
CA VAL A 164 -35.59 -34.71 -6.85
C VAL A 164 -36.78 -34.79 -5.91
N TYR A 165 -36.54 -34.66 -4.62
CA TYR A 165 -37.56 -34.81 -3.59
C TYR A 165 -37.29 -33.89 -2.40
N PRO A 166 -38.33 -33.38 -1.72
CA PRO A 166 -38.14 -32.59 -0.52
C PRO A 166 -37.67 -33.50 0.63
N THR A 167 -36.81 -33.01 1.51
CA THR A 167 -36.19 -33.83 2.56
C THR A 167 -37.18 -34.28 3.63
N ASP A 168 -38.33 -33.63 3.72
CA ASP A 168 -39.47 -34.00 4.56
C ASP A 168 -40.39 -35.07 3.94
N ALA A 169 -40.09 -35.55 2.72
CA ALA A 169 -40.81 -36.65 2.08
C ALA A 169 -40.33 -38.03 2.53
N TRP A 170 -39.22 -38.09 3.27
CA TRP A 170 -38.68 -39.36 3.74
C TRP A 170 -39.61 -40.03 4.75
N LEU A 171 -39.96 -41.29 4.49
CA LEU A 171 -40.92 -42.04 5.28
C LEU A 171 -40.30 -42.71 6.52
N GLY A 172 -38.97 -42.82 6.54
CA GLY A 172 -38.21 -43.45 7.62
C GLY A 172 -38.32 -44.97 7.61
N THR A 173 -37.23 -45.65 7.97
CA THR A 173 -37.17 -47.12 7.95
C THR A 173 -37.82 -47.79 9.18
N GLY A 174 -38.43 -47.01 10.09
CA GLY A 174 -38.85 -47.46 11.42
C GLY A 174 -37.68 -47.78 12.37
N ALA A 175 -36.46 -47.41 11.96
CA ALA A 175 -35.22 -47.55 12.73
C ALA A 175 -35.17 -46.61 13.93
N ALA A 176 -34.33 -46.96 14.91
CA ALA A 176 -34.09 -46.16 16.11
C ALA A 176 -32.62 -45.76 16.23
N CYS A 177 -32.34 -44.64 16.91
CA CYS A 177 -30.99 -44.28 17.33
C CYS A 177 -30.75 -44.72 18.79
N GLY A 178 -29.64 -45.45 19.01
CA GLY A 178 -29.15 -45.85 20.33
C GLY A 178 -29.75 -47.11 20.98
N VAL A 179 -29.10 -47.55 22.05
CA VAL A 179 -29.58 -48.58 23.00
C VAL A 179 -29.98 -47.89 24.31
N GLY A 180 -31.05 -48.35 24.97
CA GLY A 180 -31.67 -47.64 26.11
C GLY A 180 -30.68 -47.00 27.11
N ALA A 181 -30.73 -45.66 27.22
CA ALA A 181 -30.25 -44.76 28.29
C ALA A 181 -28.98 -45.13 29.10
N GLY A 182 -28.01 -45.82 28.51
CA GLY A 182 -26.87 -46.39 29.26
C GLY A 182 -25.52 -45.68 29.15
N PHE A 183 -25.31 -44.83 28.13
CA PHE A 183 -24.00 -44.23 27.86
C PHE A 183 -24.11 -42.72 27.69
N VAL A 184 -24.40 -42.03 28.80
CA VAL A 184 -24.23 -40.57 28.90
C VAL A 184 -22.82 -40.32 29.42
N GLY A 185 -21.96 -39.75 28.58
CA GLY A 185 -20.71 -39.16 29.06
C GLY A 185 -21.06 -38.08 30.09
N SER A 186 -20.54 -38.20 31.31
CA SER A 186 -20.77 -37.21 32.35
C SER A 186 -20.27 -35.84 31.88
N SER A 187 -21.16 -34.86 31.84
CA SER A 187 -20.82 -33.44 31.64
C SER A 187 -19.68 -33.06 32.60
N PRO A 188 -18.59 -32.43 32.13
CA PRO A 188 -17.51 -31.98 33.01
C PRO A 188 -18.07 -31.00 34.05
N GLY A 189 -17.93 -31.33 35.33
CA GLY A 189 -18.51 -30.55 36.41
C GLY A 189 -17.86 -29.17 36.57
N GLY A 190 -18.70 -28.14 36.71
CA GLY A 190 -18.62 -27.07 37.72
C GLY A 190 -17.33 -26.25 37.89
N GLY A 191 -16.38 -26.29 36.96
CA GLY A 191 -15.27 -25.33 36.86
C GLY A 191 -15.62 -24.20 35.88
N ALA A 192 -14.94 -23.06 35.97
CA ALA A 192 -15.00 -22.04 34.92
C ALA A 192 -14.46 -22.67 33.62
N THR A 193 -15.36 -23.03 32.71
CA THR A 193 -14.98 -23.55 31.40
C THR A 193 -14.30 -22.44 30.61
N PRO A 194 -13.13 -22.70 29.99
CA PRO A 194 -12.55 -21.76 29.04
C PRO A 194 -13.57 -21.46 27.94
N ALA A 195 -13.67 -20.19 27.54
CA ALA A 195 -14.47 -19.82 26.38
C ALA A 195 -13.82 -20.37 25.10
N GLY A 196 -14.63 -20.93 24.20
CA GLY A 196 -14.22 -21.27 22.84
C GLY A 196 -14.06 -20.01 21.96
N PRO A 197 -13.62 -20.19 20.71
CA PRO A 197 -13.49 -19.08 19.75
C PRO A 197 -14.85 -18.41 19.48
N ALA A 198 -14.83 -17.13 19.13
CA ALA A 198 -16.03 -16.40 18.71
C ALA A 198 -16.24 -16.50 17.19
N GLY A 199 -17.49 -16.67 16.75
CA GLY A 199 -17.84 -16.77 15.32
C GLY A 199 -17.91 -18.21 14.81
N PRO A 200 -17.90 -18.42 13.48
CA PRO A 200 -17.80 -19.74 12.90
C PRO A 200 -16.52 -20.46 13.31
N VAL A 201 -16.62 -21.77 13.50
CA VAL A 201 -15.52 -22.62 13.98
C VAL A 201 -15.35 -23.82 13.08
N ILE A 202 -14.13 -24.31 13.00
CA ILE A 202 -13.72 -25.52 12.32
C ILE A 202 -13.51 -26.61 13.37
N ALA A 203 -14.09 -27.78 13.13
CA ALA A 203 -13.85 -29.00 13.89
C ALA A 203 -13.13 -30.03 13.01
N GLU A 204 -11.95 -30.49 13.44
CA GLU A 204 -11.22 -31.55 12.75
C GLU A 204 -11.91 -32.90 12.97
N ILE A 205 -12.31 -33.55 11.88
CA ILE A 205 -12.96 -34.85 11.91
C ILE A 205 -12.12 -35.91 11.20
N ALA A 206 -11.90 -37.03 11.86
CA ALA A 206 -11.28 -38.20 11.27
C ALA A 206 -12.35 -39.24 10.90
N LEU A 207 -12.26 -39.81 9.71
CA LEU A 207 -13.27 -40.75 9.21
C LEU A 207 -12.68 -42.15 9.07
N GLU A 208 -13.46 -43.16 9.42
CA GLU A 208 -13.16 -44.54 9.07
C GLU A 208 -14.32 -45.16 8.29
N ALA A 209 -14.00 -45.82 7.18
CA ALA A 209 -14.90 -46.77 6.52
C ALA A 209 -14.48 -48.19 6.87
N ASP A 210 -15.42 -48.98 7.40
CA ASP A 210 -15.16 -50.39 7.61
C ASP A 210 -15.17 -51.22 6.32
N PHE A 211 -14.86 -52.50 6.47
CA PHE A 211 -14.76 -53.43 5.36
C PHE A 211 -16.08 -53.60 4.62
N GLU A 212 -17.19 -53.68 5.35
CA GLU A 212 -18.51 -53.80 4.75
C GLU A 212 -18.87 -52.55 3.94
N TYR A 213 -18.50 -51.36 4.42
CA TYR A 213 -18.70 -50.10 3.69
C TYR A 213 -17.84 -50.03 2.43
N TYR A 214 -16.56 -50.41 2.53
CA TYR A 214 -15.67 -50.54 1.38
C TYR A 214 -16.23 -51.50 0.32
N GLN A 215 -16.78 -52.64 0.74
CA GLN A 215 -17.44 -53.57 -0.17
C GLN A 215 -18.69 -52.96 -0.84
N ALA A 216 -19.50 -52.22 -0.09
CA ALA A 216 -20.67 -51.52 -0.63
C ALA A 216 -20.29 -50.47 -1.69
N CYS A 217 -19.10 -49.88 -1.56
CA CYS A 217 -18.52 -48.97 -2.56
C CYS A 217 -17.83 -49.70 -3.73
N GLY A 218 -18.20 -50.96 -3.99
CA GLY A 218 -17.64 -51.77 -5.07
C GLY A 218 -16.22 -52.27 -4.80
N SER A 219 -15.76 -52.31 -3.55
CA SER A 219 -14.37 -52.62 -3.18
C SER A 219 -13.36 -51.71 -3.88
N SER A 220 -13.64 -50.40 -3.92
CA SER A 220 -12.78 -49.37 -4.48
C SER A 220 -12.45 -48.35 -3.40
N VAL A 221 -11.16 -48.19 -3.08
CA VAL A 221 -10.70 -47.20 -2.09
C VAL A 221 -11.10 -45.79 -2.53
N THR A 222 -10.94 -45.47 -3.83
CA THR A 222 -11.35 -44.20 -4.40
C THR A 222 -12.84 -43.95 -4.20
N ASN A 223 -13.71 -44.91 -4.55
CA ASN A 223 -15.15 -44.70 -4.44
C ASN A 223 -15.59 -44.57 -2.99
N THR A 224 -14.95 -45.30 -2.07
CA THR A 224 -15.18 -45.14 -0.62
C THR A 224 -14.86 -43.74 -0.14
N ILE A 225 -13.73 -43.16 -0.57
CA ILE A 225 -13.35 -41.80 -0.16
C ILE A 225 -14.32 -40.77 -0.72
N LEU A 226 -14.65 -40.86 -2.02
CA LEU A 226 -15.55 -39.89 -2.67
C LEU A 226 -16.95 -39.91 -2.03
N ASP A 227 -17.45 -41.09 -1.65
CA ASP A 227 -18.76 -41.24 -1.01
C ASP A 227 -18.76 -40.74 0.45
N LEU A 228 -17.66 -40.94 1.21
CA LEU A 228 -17.51 -40.35 2.55
C LEU A 228 -17.48 -38.82 2.49
N GLU A 229 -16.73 -38.25 1.54
CA GLU A 229 -16.63 -36.81 1.33
C GLU A 229 -17.97 -36.21 0.87
N ASP A 230 -18.72 -36.92 0.02
CA ASP A 230 -20.04 -36.50 -0.42
C ASP A 230 -21.02 -36.36 0.75
N ILE A 231 -21.12 -37.40 1.58
CA ILE A 231 -22.00 -37.36 2.75
C ILE A 231 -21.57 -36.28 3.73
N LEU A 232 -20.27 -36.17 4.03
CA LEU A 232 -19.80 -35.19 4.99
C LEU A 232 -19.92 -33.74 4.49
N ASN A 233 -19.71 -33.47 3.20
CA ASN A 233 -19.94 -32.13 2.62
C ASN A 233 -21.39 -31.67 2.83
N SER A 234 -22.36 -32.57 2.67
CA SER A 234 -23.77 -32.28 2.94
C SER A 234 -24.10 -32.16 4.43
N VAL A 235 -23.48 -32.98 5.29
CA VAL A 235 -23.58 -32.84 6.76
C VAL A 235 -23.04 -31.48 7.20
N GLU A 236 -21.87 -31.07 6.69
CA GLU A 236 -21.30 -29.75 6.97
C GLU A 236 -22.29 -28.64 6.62
N GLY A 237 -22.92 -28.67 5.44
CA GLY A 237 -23.89 -27.63 5.07
C GLY A 237 -25.00 -27.41 6.11
N ILE A 238 -25.48 -28.48 6.74
CA ILE A 238 -26.50 -28.41 7.80
C ILE A 238 -25.94 -27.67 9.03
N TYR A 239 -24.71 -28.03 9.44
CA TYR A 239 -24.02 -27.48 10.59
C TYR A 239 -23.53 -26.05 10.37
N GLU A 240 -23.00 -25.73 9.20
CA GLU A 240 -22.53 -24.40 8.83
C GLU A 240 -23.70 -23.42 8.85
N VAL A 241 -24.79 -23.74 8.16
CA VAL A 241 -25.95 -22.83 8.00
C VAL A 241 -26.61 -22.53 9.34
N GLN A 242 -26.74 -23.52 10.21
CA GLN A 242 -27.53 -23.38 11.44
C GLN A 242 -26.68 -23.07 12.68
N LEU A 243 -25.40 -23.47 12.67
CA LEU A 243 -24.52 -23.45 13.84
C LEU A 243 -23.15 -22.84 13.53
N GLY A 244 -22.84 -22.43 12.31
CA GLY A 244 -21.50 -21.92 11.96
C GLY A 244 -20.37 -22.91 12.30
N ILE A 245 -20.65 -24.22 12.23
CA ILE A 245 -19.64 -25.28 12.43
C ILE A 245 -19.27 -25.81 11.05
N LEU A 246 -17.99 -25.67 10.70
CA LEU A 246 -17.37 -26.29 9.53
C LEU A 246 -16.63 -27.55 9.95
N TYR A 247 -16.54 -28.53 9.06
CA TYR A 247 -15.77 -29.74 9.28
C TYR A 247 -14.54 -29.75 8.38
N GLU A 248 -13.39 -29.93 9.00
CA GLU A 248 -12.14 -30.16 8.29
C GLU A 248 -11.78 -31.64 8.42
N VAL A 249 -11.80 -32.36 7.30
CA VAL A 249 -11.49 -33.79 7.25
C VAL A 249 -10.00 -33.95 7.40
N GLY A 250 -9.58 -34.52 8.52
CA GLY A 250 -8.21 -34.98 8.71
C GLY A 250 -7.97 -36.27 7.91
N PRO A 251 -7.37 -37.32 8.48
CA PRO A 251 -7.19 -38.56 7.73
C PRO A 251 -8.48 -39.37 7.55
N ILE A 252 -8.62 -39.94 6.36
CA ILE A 252 -9.61 -40.99 6.06
C ILE A 252 -8.93 -42.34 6.11
N LEU A 253 -9.50 -43.26 6.89
CA LEU A 253 -9.03 -44.64 7.01
C LEU A 253 -10.02 -45.61 6.35
N VAL A 254 -9.55 -46.40 5.39
CA VAL A 254 -10.35 -47.40 4.68
C VAL A 254 -9.91 -48.81 5.08
N ARG A 255 -10.80 -49.59 5.69
CA ARG A 255 -10.54 -50.99 6.03
C ARG A 255 -10.81 -51.89 4.82
N THR A 256 -9.77 -52.46 4.21
CA THR A 256 -9.95 -53.42 3.09
C THR A 256 -9.99 -54.87 3.54
N VAL A 257 -9.92 -55.11 4.85
CA VAL A 257 -10.10 -56.42 5.49
C VAL A 257 -11.03 -56.29 6.70
N PRO A 258 -11.81 -57.34 7.06
CA PRO A 258 -12.68 -57.31 8.23
C PRO A 258 -11.90 -57.04 9.53
N LEU A 259 -12.38 -56.07 10.31
CA LEU A 259 -11.81 -55.71 11.62
C LEU A 259 -12.85 -55.78 12.74
N TYR A 260 -14.06 -55.26 12.49
CA TYR A 260 -15.16 -55.26 13.44
C TYR A 260 -15.95 -56.56 13.37
N THR A 261 -16.37 -57.09 14.52
CA THR A 261 -17.07 -58.39 14.58
C THR A 261 -18.48 -58.28 15.12
N SER A 262 -18.78 -57.25 15.90
CA SER A 262 -20.09 -57.09 16.49
C SER A 262 -21.09 -56.42 15.54
N THR A 263 -22.33 -56.91 15.55
CA THR A 263 -23.48 -56.24 14.93
C THR A 263 -24.35 -55.52 15.97
N VAL A 264 -23.93 -55.47 17.24
CA VAL A 264 -24.62 -54.73 18.31
C VAL A 264 -23.98 -53.34 18.39
N ALA A 265 -24.76 -52.28 18.18
CA ALA A 265 -24.27 -50.90 18.06
C ALA A 265 -23.25 -50.51 19.14
N GLY A 266 -23.61 -50.67 20.43
CA GLY A 266 -22.71 -50.32 21.54
C GLY A 266 -21.42 -51.15 21.62
N ASN A 267 -21.47 -52.43 21.24
CA ASN A 267 -20.28 -53.27 21.21
C ASN A 267 -19.37 -52.90 20.02
N ARG A 268 -19.94 -52.61 18.85
CA ARG A 268 -19.19 -52.16 17.67
C ARG A 268 -18.54 -50.79 17.92
N LEU A 269 -19.23 -49.86 18.58
CA LEU A 269 -18.65 -48.60 19.05
C LEU A 269 -17.48 -48.85 20.01
N SER A 270 -17.61 -49.83 20.91
CA SER A 270 -16.52 -50.20 21.82
C SER A 270 -15.32 -50.80 21.08
N GLU A 271 -15.55 -51.59 20.03
CA GLU A 271 -14.48 -52.08 19.13
C GLU A 271 -13.79 -50.92 18.41
N PHE A 272 -14.55 -49.95 17.88
CA PHE A 272 -14.03 -48.74 17.24
C PHE A 272 -13.12 -47.93 18.17
N ILE A 273 -13.61 -47.64 19.39
CA ILE A 273 -12.84 -46.94 20.42
C ILE A 273 -11.55 -47.69 20.74
N ALA A 274 -11.61 -49.03 20.88
CA ALA A 274 -10.45 -49.84 21.21
C ALA A 274 -9.37 -49.78 20.11
N ASN A 275 -9.77 -49.87 18.84
CA ASN A 275 -8.86 -49.74 17.70
C ASN A 275 -8.24 -48.33 17.66
N TRP A 276 -9.04 -47.28 17.88
CA TRP A 276 -8.60 -45.88 17.81
C TRP A 276 -7.80 -45.39 19.03
N SER A 277 -7.71 -46.22 20.06
CA SER A 277 -6.92 -45.96 21.27
C SER A 277 -5.47 -46.45 21.19
N SER A 278 -5.08 -47.12 20.09
CA SER A 278 -3.72 -47.64 19.87
C SER A 278 -3.13 -47.09 18.56
N PRO A 279 -1.79 -47.03 18.43
CA PRO A 279 -1.16 -46.67 17.15
C PRO A 279 -1.44 -47.74 16.08
N PRO A 280 -1.58 -47.34 14.80
CA PRO A 280 -1.35 -46.01 14.24
C PRO A 280 -2.49 -44.99 14.45
N GLU A 281 -3.71 -45.41 14.73
CA GLU A 281 -4.89 -44.54 14.77
C GLU A 281 -4.87 -43.51 15.92
N SER A 282 -4.22 -43.85 17.04
CA SER A 282 -4.10 -42.95 18.18
C SER A 282 -3.16 -41.76 17.94
N SER A 283 -2.38 -41.73 16.85
CA SER A 283 -1.52 -40.59 16.51
C SER A 283 -2.20 -39.53 15.65
N ILE A 284 -3.44 -39.79 15.21
CA ILE A 284 -4.24 -38.87 14.41
C ILE A 284 -4.76 -37.74 15.32
N ALA A 285 -4.37 -36.49 15.02
CA ALA A 285 -5.00 -35.30 15.58
C ALA A 285 -6.45 -35.19 15.08
N ARG A 286 -7.38 -34.87 15.98
CA ARG A 286 -8.83 -34.81 15.72
C ARG A 286 -9.59 -34.19 16.88
N ASP A 287 -10.72 -33.59 16.57
CA ASP A 287 -11.74 -33.18 17.54
C ASP A 287 -12.82 -34.25 17.71
N VAL A 288 -13.07 -35.04 16.67
CA VAL A 288 -14.03 -36.16 16.65
C VAL A 288 -13.63 -37.22 15.63
N ALA A 289 -13.94 -38.49 15.91
CA ALA A 289 -13.79 -39.61 14.98
C ALA A 289 -15.15 -40.26 14.68
N HIS A 290 -15.40 -40.55 13.40
CA HIS A 290 -16.66 -41.13 12.95
C HIS A 290 -16.43 -42.39 12.13
N LEU A 291 -17.09 -43.50 12.53
CA LEU A 291 -17.08 -44.75 11.78
C LEU A 291 -18.32 -44.84 10.88
N PHE A 292 -18.10 -44.92 9.58
CA PHE A 292 -19.09 -45.30 8.59
C PHE A 292 -19.06 -46.80 8.40
N THR A 293 -20.19 -47.45 8.71
CA THR A 293 -20.32 -48.90 8.64
C THR A 293 -21.29 -49.32 7.56
N GLY A 294 -20.89 -50.28 6.73
CA GLY A 294 -21.79 -50.96 5.80
C GLY A 294 -22.50 -52.16 6.46
N GLN A 295 -22.23 -52.42 7.73
CA GLN A 295 -22.79 -53.57 8.46
C GLN A 295 -24.13 -53.20 9.10
N PRO A 296 -25.23 -53.91 8.75
CA PRO A 296 -26.49 -53.80 9.45
C PRO A 296 -26.34 -54.07 10.95
N LEU A 297 -26.91 -53.19 11.78
CA LEU A 297 -26.91 -53.35 13.23
C LEU A 297 -28.22 -53.97 13.74
N GLN A 298 -28.11 -54.70 14.86
CA GLN A 298 -29.26 -55.34 15.49
C GLN A 298 -30.31 -54.31 15.94
N ALA A 299 -31.57 -54.76 15.97
CA ALA A 299 -32.74 -53.96 16.35
C ALA A 299 -33.02 -52.75 15.44
N GLY A 300 -32.44 -52.71 14.23
CA GLY A 300 -32.65 -51.60 13.29
C GLY A 300 -32.06 -50.30 13.79
N ILE A 301 -30.90 -50.36 14.48
CA ILE A 301 -30.19 -49.17 14.93
C ILE A 301 -29.36 -48.61 13.77
N LEU A 302 -29.53 -47.33 13.42
CA LEU A 302 -28.77 -46.70 12.33
C LEU A 302 -27.50 -45.99 12.82
N GLY A 303 -27.37 -45.73 14.12
CA GLY A 303 -26.19 -45.06 14.65
C GLY A 303 -26.12 -45.08 16.16
N ILE A 304 -24.93 -44.76 16.67
CA ILE A 304 -24.70 -44.52 18.10
C ILE A 304 -23.50 -43.58 18.28
N ALA A 305 -23.61 -42.66 19.22
CA ALA A 305 -22.57 -41.71 19.58
C ALA A 305 -22.40 -41.57 21.09
N LEU A 306 -21.19 -41.15 21.50
CA LEU A 306 -20.96 -40.69 22.86
C LEU A 306 -21.36 -39.22 22.98
N ALA A 307 -22.27 -38.89 23.89
CA ALA A 307 -22.84 -37.55 23.94
C ALA A 307 -21.92 -36.51 24.62
N GLY A 308 -21.81 -35.31 24.06
CA GLY A 308 -21.11 -34.17 24.65
C GLY A 308 -19.61 -34.38 24.79
N THR A 309 -18.98 -34.97 23.76
CA THR A 309 -17.60 -35.45 23.80
C THR A 309 -16.67 -34.78 22.79
N VAL A 310 -17.13 -33.91 21.88
CA VAL A 310 -16.24 -33.22 20.92
C VAL A 310 -15.06 -32.55 21.67
N CYS A 311 -13.87 -32.72 21.11
CA CYS A 311 -12.58 -32.34 21.68
C CYS A 311 -12.20 -33.06 22.98
N THR A 312 -12.64 -34.30 23.12
CA THR A 312 -12.17 -35.19 24.18
C THR A 312 -11.64 -36.47 23.53
N ALA A 313 -10.82 -37.21 24.28
CA ALA A 313 -10.34 -38.52 23.84
C ALA A 313 -11.47 -39.55 23.62
N SER A 314 -12.72 -39.22 23.96
CA SER A 314 -13.92 -40.06 23.83
C SER A 314 -14.88 -39.54 22.74
N ALA A 315 -14.43 -38.66 21.85
CA ALA A 315 -15.24 -38.11 20.76
C ALA A 315 -15.42 -39.15 19.63
N TYR A 316 -16.34 -40.09 19.82
CA TYR A 316 -16.63 -41.15 18.86
C TYR A 316 -18.12 -41.26 18.54
N ALA A 317 -18.39 -41.49 17.27
CA ALA A 317 -19.70 -41.87 16.75
C ALA A 317 -19.54 -42.93 15.66
N LEU A 318 -20.62 -43.66 15.40
CA LEU A 318 -20.74 -44.51 14.22
C LEU A 318 -22.12 -44.40 13.60
N SER A 319 -22.16 -44.52 12.28
CA SER A 319 -23.38 -44.51 11.49
C SER A 319 -23.37 -45.64 10.47
N VAL A 320 -24.50 -46.34 10.37
CA VAL A 320 -24.79 -47.23 9.26
C VAL A 320 -25.15 -46.36 8.07
N ASP A 321 -24.27 -46.36 7.08
CA ASP A 321 -24.48 -45.66 5.83
C ASP A 321 -24.68 -46.69 4.70
N LYS A 322 -25.51 -46.37 3.70
CA LYS A 322 -26.10 -47.26 2.67
C LYS A 322 -27.37 -48.04 3.05
N GLU A 323 -27.79 -48.08 4.33
CA GLU A 323 -29.12 -48.63 4.66
C GLU A 323 -30.27 -47.69 4.29
N PRO A 324 -30.22 -46.38 4.60
CA PRO A 324 -31.09 -45.42 3.94
C PRO A 324 -30.77 -45.39 2.44
N SER A 325 -31.76 -45.69 1.61
CA SER A 325 -31.61 -45.63 0.16
C SER A 325 -31.69 -44.19 -0.38
N SER A 326 -32.33 -43.29 0.37
CA SER A 326 -32.38 -41.86 0.05
C SER A 326 -31.11 -41.13 0.50
N TYR A 327 -30.60 -40.27 -0.36
CA TYR A 327 -29.44 -39.42 -0.07
C TYR A 327 -29.65 -38.56 1.20
N ALA A 328 -30.80 -37.89 1.32
CA ALA A 328 -31.16 -37.14 2.52
C ALA A 328 -31.12 -37.99 3.81
N GLY A 329 -31.56 -39.25 3.76
CA GLY A 329 -31.47 -40.17 4.90
C GLY A 329 -30.02 -40.53 5.25
N ARG A 330 -29.18 -40.78 4.23
CA ARG A 330 -27.75 -41.04 4.40
C ARG A 330 -26.99 -39.87 5.02
N VAL A 331 -27.40 -38.64 4.73
CA VAL A 331 -26.86 -37.41 5.36
C VAL A 331 -27.38 -37.22 6.78
N ALA A 332 -28.67 -37.51 7.01
CA ALA A 332 -29.32 -37.26 8.30
C ALA A 332 -28.77 -38.14 9.44
N VAL A 333 -28.42 -39.40 9.17
CA VAL A 333 -27.90 -40.33 10.19
C VAL A 333 -26.58 -39.83 10.81
N PRO A 334 -25.50 -39.57 10.05
CA PRO A 334 -24.27 -39.01 10.63
C PRO A 334 -24.48 -37.63 11.23
N ALA A 335 -25.33 -36.77 10.65
CA ALA A 335 -25.67 -35.48 11.27
C ALA A 335 -26.33 -35.64 12.65
N HIS A 336 -27.18 -36.66 12.84
CA HIS A 336 -27.79 -36.99 14.13
C HIS A 336 -26.75 -37.43 15.17
N GLU A 337 -25.89 -38.38 14.80
CA GLU A 337 -24.90 -38.95 15.72
C GLU A 337 -23.83 -37.92 16.11
N LEU A 338 -23.40 -37.08 15.16
CA LEU A 338 -22.57 -35.93 15.48
C LEU A 338 -23.31 -34.93 16.39
N GLY A 339 -24.62 -34.76 16.23
CA GLY A 339 -25.46 -33.93 17.11
C GLY A 339 -25.35 -34.36 18.57
N HIS A 340 -25.33 -35.67 18.82
CA HIS A 340 -25.04 -36.22 20.13
C HIS A 340 -23.62 -35.89 20.60
N ASN A 341 -22.57 -36.08 19.77
CA ASN A 341 -21.21 -35.70 20.15
C ASN A 341 -21.13 -34.21 20.56
N TRP A 342 -21.88 -33.34 19.88
CA TRP A 342 -22.04 -31.91 20.20
C TRP A 342 -22.94 -31.62 21.42
N GLY A 343 -23.47 -32.63 22.08
CA GLY A 343 -24.20 -32.51 23.35
C GLY A 343 -25.72 -32.40 23.22
N ALA A 344 -26.28 -32.52 22.01
CA ALA A 344 -27.73 -32.56 21.86
C ALA A 344 -28.31 -33.89 22.37
N GLY A 345 -29.45 -33.82 23.04
CA GLY A 345 -30.27 -34.99 23.39
C GLY A 345 -31.36 -35.25 22.35
N HIS A 346 -32.03 -36.40 22.47
CA HIS A 346 -33.22 -36.66 21.67
C HIS A 346 -34.36 -35.70 22.02
N CYS A 347 -35.11 -35.25 21.01
CA CYS A 347 -36.22 -34.28 21.16
C CYS A 347 -37.62 -34.91 21.19
N ASN A 348 -37.71 -36.24 21.32
CA ASN A 348 -38.94 -37.05 21.10
C ASN A 348 -40.24 -36.39 21.59
N GLY A 349 -41.15 -36.12 20.64
CA GLY A 349 -42.47 -35.55 20.92
C GLY A 349 -42.51 -34.02 21.04
N ALA A 350 -41.36 -33.32 20.88
CA ALA A 350 -41.35 -31.88 20.67
C ALA A 350 -41.91 -31.53 19.27
N PRO A 351 -42.63 -30.40 19.13
CA PRO A 351 -43.28 -30.00 17.89
C PRO A 351 -42.30 -29.64 16.76
N ASP A 352 -41.05 -29.30 17.10
CA ASP A 352 -39.94 -29.00 16.19
C ASP A 352 -38.82 -30.06 16.28
N CYS A 353 -39.18 -31.30 16.63
CA CYS A 353 -38.22 -32.38 16.72
C CYS A 353 -37.79 -32.83 15.31
N GLN A 354 -36.60 -32.44 14.87
CA GLN A 354 -36.13 -32.69 13.50
C GLN A 354 -35.04 -33.78 13.48
N ILE A 355 -33.80 -33.48 13.04
CA ILE A 355 -32.69 -34.45 12.98
C ILE A 355 -32.56 -35.25 14.27
N MET A 356 -32.66 -34.63 15.46
CA MET A 356 -32.48 -35.29 16.77
C MET A 356 -33.66 -36.17 17.24
N CYS A 357 -34.60 -36.51 16.37
CA CYS A 357 -35.66 -37.48 16.69
C CYS A 357 -35.05 -38.88 16.87
N ALA A 358 -35.39 -39.58 17.95
CA ALA A 358 -34.83 -40.92 18.22
C ALA A 358 -35.30 -42.01 17.23
N SER A 359 -36.33 -41.70 16.45
CA SER A 359 -36.77 -42.48 15.30
C SER A 359 -36.66 -41.60 14.07
N LEU A 360 -35.50 -41.65 13.42
CA LEU A 360 -35.21 -40.84 12.23
C LEU A 360 -36.34 -41.00 11.19
N GLY A 361 -36.95 -39.87 10.79
CA GLY A 361 -38.09 -39.81 9.86
C GLY A 361 -39.47 -39.68 10.52
N GLY A 362 -39.58 -39.84 11.84
CA GLY A 362 -40.86 -39.80 12.56
C GLY A 362 -41.34 -38.43 13.04
N CYS A 363 -40.52 -37.37 12.91
CA CYS A 363 -40.76 -36.11 13.62
C CYS A 363 -40.70 -34.82 12.76
N GLY A 364 -40.32 -34.87 11.47
CA GLY A 364 -40.24 -33.69 10.60
C GLY A 364 -39.10 -33.76 9.57
N PRO A 365 -38.68 -32.62 8.98
CA PRO A 365 -37.54 -32.55 8.06
C PRO A 365 -36.27 -33.11 8.70
N ILE A 366 -35.48 -33.86 7.93
CA ILE A 366 -34.28 -34.56 8.41
C ILE A 366 -32.96 -33.87 8.08
N THR A 367 -33.04 -32.60 7.68
CA THR A 367 -31.87 -31.78 7.30
C THR A 367 -31.83 -30.47 8.08
N GLU A 368 -32.53 -30.41 9.21
CA GLU A 368 -32.61 -29.25 10.12
C GLU A 368 -32.55 -29.70 11.58
N PHE A 369 -32.04 -28.84 12.47
CA PHE A 369 -32.03 -29.06 13.92
C PHE A 369 -33.14 -28.25 14.60
N GLY A 370 -33.90 -28.92 15.48
CA GLY A 370 -34.89 -28.27 16.33
C GLY A 370 -34.25 -27.28 17.30
N SER A 371 -35.06 -26.37 17.85
CA SER A 371 -34.59 -25.25 18.67
C SER A 371 -33.80 -25.68 19.92
N ASP A 372 -34.22 -26.75 20.59
CA ASP A 372 -33.51 -27.31 21.75
C ASP A 372 -32.13 -27.88 21.37
N ALA A 373 -32.03 -28.54 20.21
CA ALA A 373 -30.75 -29.06 19.70
C ALA A 373 -29.81 -27.92 19.31
N LEU A 374 -30.31 -26.88 18.63
CA LEU A 374 -29.53 -25.70 18.27
C LEU A 374 -28.94 -25.01 19.50
N ALA A 375 -29.76 -24.85 20.55
CA ALA A 375 -29.33 -24.25 21.81
C ALA A 375 -28.26 -25.10 22.52
N ALA A 376 -28.46 -26.42 22.59
CA ALA A 376 -27.51 -27.33 23.22
C ALA A 376 -26.16 -27.37 22.49
N ILE A 377 -26.18 -27.51 21.15
CA ILE A 377 -24.97 -27.58 20.34
C ILE A 377 -24.20 -26.26 20.40
N SER A 378 -24.89 -25.12 20.25
CA SER A 378 -24.25 -23.80 20.34
C SER A 378 -23.58 -23.58 21.70
N ALA A 379 -24.30 -23.90 22.80
CA ALA A 379 -23.76 -23.77 24.14
C ALA A 379 -22.55 -24.70 24.38
N PHE A 380 -22.54 -25.90 23.81
CA PHE A 380 -21.40 -26.80 23.91
C PHE A 380 -20.20 -26.29 23.09
N ARG A 381 -20.41 -25.96 21.81
CA ARG A 381 -19.44 -25.37 20.88
C ARG A 381 -18.70 -24.18 21.50
N ASP A 382 -19.44 -23.25 22.09
CA ASP A 382 -18.89 -22.00 22.66
C ASP A 382 -18.02 -22.22 23.91
N THR A 383 -17.92 -23.45 24.40
CA THR A 383 -17.04 -23.83 25.54
C THR A 383 -15.86 -24.69 25.11
N ARG A 384 -15.62 -24.86 23.81
CA ARG A 384 -14.57 -25.74 23.25
C ARG A 384 -13.37 -24.92 22.75
N PRO A 385 -12.26 -24.81 23.52
CA PRO A 385 -11.07 -24.04 23.11
C PRO A 385 -10.15 -24.76 22.13
N CYS A 386 -10.38 -26.05 21.88
CA CYS A 386 -9.71 -26.88 20.86
C CYS A 386 -10.06 -26.45 19.42
N LEU A 387 -11.26 -25.90 19.21
CA LEU A 387 -11.77 -25.63 17.87
C LEU A 387 -10.98 -24.49 17.25
N THR A 388 -10.72 -24.61 15.95
CA THR A 388 -10.02 -23.57 15.20
C THR A 388 -11.06 -22.54 14.74
N PRO A 389 -10.87 -21.22 14.97
CA PRO A 389 -11.75 -20.22 14.35
C PRO A 389 -11.67 -20.30 12.82
N ASP A 390 -12.77 -20.04 12.10
CA ASP A 390 -12.66 -19.84 10.66
C ASP A 390 -11.93 -18.53 10.37
N LEU A 391 -10.73 -18.65 9.80
CA LEU A 391 -9.80 -17.54 9.53
C LEU A 391 -9.94 -17.00 8.10
N SER A 392 -11.06 -17.28 7.42
CA SER A 392 -11.31 -16.79 6.06
C SER A 392 -11.32 -15.26 6.01
N ILE A 393 -10.61 -14.70 5.03
CA ILE A 393 -10.36 -13.26 4.88
C ILE A 393 -11.33 -12.70 3.85
N ALA A 394 -12.16 -11.74 4.25
CA ALA A 394 -12.93 -10.93 3.31
C ALA A 394 -12.04 -9.86 2.66
N LEU A 395 -12.35 -9.49 1.41
CA LEU A 395 -11.64 -8.41 0.74
C LEU A 395 -11.85 -7.04 1.41
N PRO A 396 -10.84 -6.15 1.38
CA PRO A 396 -9.50 -6.37 0.82
C PRO A 396 -8.56 -7.07 1.83
N LEU A 397 -7.63 -7.89 1.31
CA LEU A 397 -6.43 -8.27 2.07
C LEU A 397 -5.36 -7.20 1.83
N LEU A 398 -4.88 -6.57 2.91
CA LEU A 398 -3.77 -5.62 2.89
C LEU A 398 -2.75 -6.05 3.95
N GLU A 399 -1.51 -6.31 3.53
CA GLU A 399 -0.42 -6.76 4.38
C GLU A 399 0.84 -5.93 4.11
N SER A 400 1.20 -5.10 5.09
CA SER A 400 2.38 -4.22 5.08
C SER A 400 3.33 -4.53 6.24
N TRP A 401 3.16 -5.69 6.89
CA TRP A 401 4.02 -6.21 7.95
C TRP A 401 4.23 -5.25 9.13
N GLU A 402 3.22 -5.07 9.99
CA GLU A 402 3.33 -4.13 11.13
C GLU A 402 4.23 -4.62 12.28
N SER A 403 4.72 -5.86 12.24
CA SER A 403 5.57 -6.45 13.28
C SER A 403 6.50 -7.53 12.75
N LEU A 404 7.57 -7.86 13.50
CA LEU A 404 8.50 -8.97 13.19
C LEU A 404 7.86 -10.37 13.30
N VAL A 405 6.59 -10.47 13.68
CA VAL A 405 5.86 -11.73 13.80
C VAL A 405 4.81 -11.79 12.71
N VAL A 406 4.81 -12.88 11.95
CA VAL A 406 3.77 -13.16 10.95
C VAL A 406 2.43 -13.34 11.66
N ASP A 407 1.40 -12.65 11.20
CA ASP A 407 0.02 -12.86 11.67
C ASP A 407 -0.51 -14.20 11.14
N THR A 408 -0.50 -15.21 11.99
CA THR A 408 -0.96 -16.57 11.63
C THR A 408 -2.48 -16.66 11.47
N SER A 409 -3.23 -15.60 11.76
CA SER A 409 -4.64 -15.50 11.39
C SER A 409 -4.83 -15.22 9.90
N ARG A 410 -3.81 -14.66 9.24
CA ARG A 410 -3.82 -14.35 7.80
C ARG A 410 -2.92 -15.27 6.98
N TRP A 411 -1.87 -15.80 7.59
CA TRP A 411 -0.87 -16.64 6.95
C TRP A 411 -0.75 -17.97 7.70
N THR A 412 -1.43 -18.99 7.19
CA THR A 412 -1.67 -20.24 7.93
C THR A 412 -0.55 -21.26 7.79
N PHE A 413 0.33 -21.10 6.81
CA PHE A 413 1.46 -22.01 6.60
C PHE A 413 2.76 -21.24 6.40
N LEU A 414 3.81 -21.69 7.11
CA LEU A 414 5.15 -21.12 7.06
C LEU A 414 6.16 -22.27 6.98
N SER A 415 7.06 -22.19 6.01
CA SER A 415 8.26 -23.02 5.92
C SER A 415 9.45 -22.09 5.71
N GLY A 416 10.19 -21.80 6.78
CA GLY A 416 11.37 -20.91 6.75
C GLY A 416 11.10 -19.41 6.57
N ALA A 417 9.92 -19.04 6.04
CA ALA A 417 9.47 -17.66 5.89
C ALA A 417 9.40 -16.90 7.22
N GLY A 418 9.74 -15.60 7.20
CA GLY A 418 9.65 -14.71 8.36
C GLY A 418 9.59 -13.23 7.99
N VAL A 419 9.44 -12.35 8.98
CA VAL A 419 9.43 -10.90 8.78
C VAL A 419 10.73 -10.31 9.35
N THR A 420 11.29 -9.32 8.66
CA THR A 420 12.60 -8.75 8.98
C THR A 420 12.66 -7.24 8.74
N SER A 421 13.62 -6.58 9.37
CA SER A 421 13.95 -5.15 9.16
C SER A 421 15.32 -4.97 8.49
N LEU A 422 15.77 -6.01 7.79
CA LEU A 422 17.09 -6.04 7.13
C LEU A 422 17.02 -5.63 5.66
N ALA A 423 15.82 -5.43 5.12
CA ALA A 423 15.70 -4.80 3.82
C ALA A 423 16.04 -3.30 3.97
N ASP A 424 16.51 -2.70 2.89
CA ASP A 424 16.57 -1.24 2.79
C ASP A 424 15.51 -0.78 1.80
N ALA A 425 15.00 0.44 2.00
CA ALA A 425 14.03 1.09 1.12
C ALA A 425 12.69 0.34 0.95
N GLU A 426 12.18 -0.24 2.03
CA GLU A 426 10.84 -0.83 2.07
C GLU A 426 9.77 0.20 1.66
N PRO A 427 8.79 -0.16 0.82
CA PRO A 427 7.70 0.74 0.49
C PRO A 427 6.87 1.15 1.72
N THR A 428 6.69 0.25 2.70
CA THR A 428 6.18 0.59 4.04
C THR A 428 7.18 0.19 5.12
N TYR A 429 7.94 1.17 5.60
CA TYR A 429 8.92 1.00 6.68
C TYR A 429 8.26 0.55 8.01
N PRO A 430 8.86 -0.35 8.82
CA PRO A 430 10.25 -0.84 8.75
C PRO A 430 10.44 -2.31 8.39
N TYR A 431 9.40 -3.02 7.97
CA TYR A 431 9.46 -4.48 7.90
C TYR A 431 9.01 -5.00 6.54
N SER A 432 9.61 -6.12 6.13
CA SER A 432 9.20 -6.89 4.96
C SER A 432 9.28 -8.38 5.23
N LEU A 433 8.49 -9.17 4.49
CA LEU A 433 8.64 -10.62 4.43
C LEU A 433 10.00 -10.96 3.84
N THR A 434 10.68 -11.97 4.39
CA THR A 434 11.88 -12.56 3.81
C THR A 434 11.65 -14.03 3.47
N LEU A 435 12.10 -14.42 2.28
CA LEU A 435 12.10 -15.79 1.76
C LEU A 435 13.49 -16.10 1.18
N ASN A 436 14.12 -17.18 1.63
CA ASN A 436 15.42 -17.64 1.15
C ASN A 436 15.46 -19.17 0.99
N ALA A 437 16.65 -19.77 0.88
CA ALA A 437 16.79 -21.22 0.98
C ALA A 437 17.10 -21.67 2.41
N SER A 438 16.38 -22.69 2.88
CA SER A 438 16.64 -23.35 4.15
C SER A 438 17.02 -24.83 3.95
N ALA A 439 17.29 -25.54 5.05
CA ALA A 439 17.56 -26.98 5.02
C ALA A 439 16.35 -27.82 4.51
N LEU A 440 15.18 -27.19 4.38
CA LEU A 440 13.93 -27.81 3.91
C LEU A 440 13.67 -27.53 2.42
N GLY A 441 14.57 -26.82 1.73
CA GLY A 441 14.35 -26.26 0.41
C GLY A 441 14.08 -24.75 0.47
N GLY A 442 13.59 -24.18 -0.63
CA GLY A 442 13.18 -22.78 -0.67
C GLY A 442 12.04 -22.48 0.30
N ASP A 443 12.09 -21.31 0.93
CA ASP A 443 11.10 -20.86 1.90
C ASP A 443 9.74 -20.65 1.24
N GLU A 444 8.69 -20.80 2.03
CA GLU A 444 7.30 -20.75 1.60
C GLU A 444 6.40 -20.11 2.65
N ILE A 445 5.44 -19.32 2.18
CA ILE A 445 4.32 -18.81 2.97
C ILE A 445 3.00 -18.99 2.20
N ARG A 446 1.91 -19.33 2.91
CA ARG A 446 0.55 -19.42 2.35
C ARG A 446 -0.44 -18.62 3.16
N SER A 447 -1.36 -17.94 2.48
CA SER A 447 -2.45 -17.23 3.14
C SER A 447 -3.52 -18.19 3.68
N ALA A 448 -4.34 -17.71 4.62
CA ALA A 448 -5.66 -18.26 4.86
C ALA A 448 -6.53 -18.16 3.59
N ARG A 449 -7.73 -18.77 3.63
CA ARG A 449 -8.71 -18.62 2.54
C ARG A 449 -9.08 -17.16 2.36
N ILE A 450 -9.18 -16.70 1.13
CA ILE A 450 -9.62 -15.34 0.80
C ILE A 450 -10.90 -15.46 -0.02
N LEU A 451 -11.94 -14.78 0.43
CA LEU A 451 -13.26 -14.85 -0.19
C LEU A 451 -13.27 -14.00 -1.47
N LEU A 452 -13.04 -14.64 -2.62
CA LEU A 452 -13.03 -14.01 -3.94
C LEU A 452 -14.27 -14.33 -4.79
N ALA A 453 -15.21 -15.15 -4.30
CA ALA A 453 -16.42 -15.44 -5.08
C ALA A 453 -17.21 -14.16 -5.36
N GLY A 454 -17.52 -13.93 -6.63
CA GLY A 454 -18.25 -12.72 -7.08
C GLY A 454 -17.43 -11.44 -7.16
N ALA A 455 -16.11 -11.46 -6.91
CA ALA A 455 -15.24 -10.31 -7.16
C ALA A 455 -15.20 -9.93 -8.66
N ILE A 456 -15.18 -8.63 -8.94
CA ILE A 456 -15.12 -8.01 -10.26
C ILE A 456 -13.70 -7.50 -10.50
N ASP A 457 -12.98 -8.17 -11.40
CA ASP A 457 -11.58 -7.89 -11.73
C ASP A 457 -10.63 -7.90 -10.51
N PRO A 458 -10.60 -9.01 -9.74
CA PRO A 458 -9.74 -9.11 -8.58
C PRO A 458 -8.27 -8.92 -8.97
N THR A 459 -7.54 -8.14 -8.18
CA THR A 459 -6.14 -7.77 -8.49
C THR A 459 -5.24 -8.14 -7.33
N LEU A 460 -4.08 -8.73 -7.63
CA LEU A 460 -2.96 -8.91 -6.69
C LEU A 460 -1.90 -7.87 -7.00
N ARG A 461 -1.42 -7.16 -5.98
CA ARG A 461 -0.21 -6.33 -6.05
C ARG A 461 0.68 -6.61 -4.86
N PHE A 462 1.98 -6.59 -5.07
CA PHE A 462 2.97 -6.53 -3.99
C PHE A 462 4.25 -5.88 -4.51
N TYR A 463 5.11 -5.49 -3.59
CA TYR A 463 6.44 -4.98 -3.87
C TYR A 463 7.47 -6.03 -3.53
N HIS A 464 8.52 -6.16 -4.34
CA HIS A 464 9.56 -7.15 -4.10
C HIS A 464 10.96 -6.63 -4.39
N ARG A 465 11.96 -7.23 -3.74
CA ARG A 465 13.38 -6.95 -3.95
C ARG A 465 14.20 -8.22 -3.72
N SER A 466 15.18 -8.49 -4.57
CA SER A 466 16.10 -9.63 -4.42
C SER A 466 17.48 -9.15 -3.98
N VAL A 467 18.08 -9.76 -2.96
CA VAL A 467 19.44 -9.44 -2.49
C VAL A 467 20.26 -10.71 -2.40
N GLY A 468 21.44 -10.72 -3.00
CA GLY A 468 22.35 -11.85 -3.06
C GLY A 468 21.89 -12.99 -4.00
N VAL A 469 20.70 -12.88 -4.61
CA VAL A 469 20.09 -13.93 -5.45
C VAL A 469 20.81 -14.06 -6.79
N ALA A 470 21.36 -15.23 -7.09
CA ALA A 470 22.02 -15.49 -8.37
C ALA A 470 21.07 -15.35 -9.58
N ALA A 471 21.65 -15.12 -10.76
CA ALA A 471 20.89 -15.00 -12.00
C ALA A 471 20.07 -16.29 -12.26
N GLY A 472 18.75 -16.13 -12.41
CA GLY A 472 17.80 -17.23 -12.59
C GLY A 472 17.13 -17.72 -11.31
N GLY A 473 17.61 -17.33 -10.12
CA GLY A 473 16.90 -17.59 -8.86
C GLY A 473 15.57 -16.85 -8.82
N GLY A 474 14.51 -17.51 -8.34
CA GLY A 474 13.13 -17.09 -8.53
C GLY A 474 12.35 -16.79 -7.25
N LEU A 475 11.36 -15.92 -7.35
CA LEU A 475 10.22 -15.82 -6.45
C LEU A 475 8.99 -16.30 -7.21
N ILE A 476 8.47 -17.46 -6.85
CA ILE A 476 7.31 -18.08 -7.48
C ILE A 476 6.05 -17.57 -6.77
N VAL A 477 5.15 -17.00 -7.56
CA VAL A 477 3.84 -16.52 -7.13
C VAL A 477 2.79 -17.51 -7.60
N GLU A 478 2.08 -18.12 -6.66
CA GLU A 478 1.09 -19.14 -6.94
C GLU A 478 -0.23 -18.80 -6.28
N PHE A 479 -1.31 -19.24 -6.89
CA PHE A 479 -2.63 -19.18 -6.26
C PHE A 479 -3.30 -20.53 -6.37
N ARG A 480 -4.26 -20.77 -5.48
CA ARG A 480 -5.14 -21.91 -5.57
C ARG A 480 -6.26 -21.59 -6.56
N ASP A 481 -6.40 -22.38 -7.60
CA ASP A 481 -7.44 -22.19 -8.62
C ASP A 481 -8.78 -22.81 -8.21
N ALA A 482 -9.79 -22.64 -9.06
CA ALA A 482 -11.14 -23.15 -8.83
C ALA A 482 -11.25 -24.68 -8.92
N ASN A 483 -10.20 -25.39 -9.34
CA ASN A 483 -10.09 -26.84 -9.20
C ASN A 483 -9.41 -27.25 -7.89
N LEU A 484 -9.02 -26.26 -7.07
CA LEU A 484 -8.30 -26.37 -5.82
C LEU A 484 -6.85 -26.81 -5.98
N ASP A 485 -6.31 -26.69 -7.19
CA ASP A 485 -4.91 -26.97 -7.53
C ASP A 485 -4.06 -25.69 -7.38
N TRP A 486 -2.78 -25.86 -7.03
CA TRP A 486 -1.84 -24.75 -7.04
C TRP A 486 -1.36 -24.46 -8.45
N VAL A 487 -1.58 -23.24 -8.92
CA VAL A 487 -1.20 -22.78 -10.26
C VAL A 487 -0.23 -21.62 -10.13
N ILE A 488 0.83 -21.65 -10.94
CA ILE A 488 1.81 -20.56 -11.04
C ILE A 488 1.15 -19.39 -11.77
N LEU A 489 1.05 -18.26 -11.08
CA LEU A 489 0.67 -16.98 -11.66
C LEU A 489 1.86 -16.33 -12.37
N ASP A 490 3.02 -16.31 -11.71
CA ASP A 490 4.26 -15.82 -12.29
C ASP A 490 5.49 -16.39 -11.54
N THR A 491 6.66 -16.26 -12.16
CA THR A 491 7.96 -16.50 -11.53
C THR A 491 8.87 -15.30 -11.79
N LEU A 492 9.05 -14.48 -10.76
CA LEU A 492 9.93 -13.32 -10.82
C LEU A 492 11.39 -13.79 -10.69
N THR A 493 12.22 -13.51 -11.70
CA THR A 493 13.61 -14.01 -11.74
C THR A 493 14.62 -12.90 -11.49
N SER A 494 15.62 -13.15 -10.63
CA SER A 494 16.78 -12.28 -10.46
C SER A 494 17.68 -12.31 -11.70
N ASN A 495 18.26 -11.16 -12.05
CA ASN A 495 19.31 -11.05 -13.07
C ASN A 495 20.73 -11.25 -12.50
N GLY A 496 20.86 -11.52 -11.19
CA GLY A 496 22.12 -11.68 -10.48
C GLY A 496 22.72 -10.39 -9.92
N THR A 497 21.98 -9.26 -9.95
CA THR A 497 22.38 -8.00 -9.33
C THR A 497 21.37 -7.56 -8.28
N ASP A 498 21.84 -6.96 -7.20
CA ASP A 498 20.98 -6.44 -6.13
C ASP A 498 20.35 -5.11 -6.59
N PRO A 499 19.02 -5.01 -6.74
CA PRO A 499 18.38 -3.75 -7.05
C PRO A 499 18.49 -2.80 -5.85
N ASP A 500 18.59 -1.50 -6.12
CA ASP A 500 18.62 -0.46 -5.08
C ASP A 500 17.22 -0.15 -4.51
N GLN A 501 16.15 -0.64 -5.16
CA GLN A 501 14.76 -0.32 -4.84
C GLN A 501 13.86 -1.56 -4.94
N PHE A 502 12.72 -1.52 -4.24
CA PHE A 502 11.65 -2.48 -4.48
C PHE A 502 10.98 -2.22 -5.83
N THR A 503 10.63 -3.29 -6.53
CA THR A 503 9.85 -3.26 -7.77
C THR A 503 8.42 -3.71 -7.48
N VAL A 504 7.44 -3.04 -8.10
CA VAL A 504 6.03 -3.43 -7.98
C VAL A 504 5.67 -4.52 -8.99
N ALA A 505 5.02 -5.58 -8.52
CA ALA A 505 4.36 -6.57 -9.35
C ALA A 505 2.85 -6.42 -9.20
N THR A 506 2.11 -6.34 -10.32
CA THR A 506 0.64 -6.22 -10.31
C THR A 506 0.04 -7.18 -11.32
N TYR A 507 -0.94 -7.96 -10.89
CA TYR A 507 -1.60 -9.00 -11.68
C TYR A 507 -3.11 -8.84 -11.56
N SER A 508 -3.80 -8.79 -12.71
CA SER A 508 -5.22 -9.14 -12.75
C SER A 508 -5.32 -10.65 -12.51
N LEU A 509 -6.01 -11.05 -11.45
CA LEU A 509 -6.19 -12.46 -11.14
C LEU A 509 -7.10 -13.11 -12.19
N PRO A 510 -6.76 -14.32 -12.66
CA PRO A 510 -7.53 -15.00 -13.70
C PRO A 510 -8.91 -15.42 -13.19
N ALA A 511 -9.85 -15.71 -14.09
CA ALA A 511 -11.20 -16.15 -13.73
C ALA A 511 -11.21 -17.38 -12.79
N ALA A 512 -10.23 -18.28 -12.94
CA ALA A 512 -10.07 -19.45 -12.07
C ALA A 512 -9.71 -19.09 -10.61
N ALA A 513 -9.37 -17.85 -10.29
CA ALA A 513 -9.13 -17.37 -8.93
C ALA A 513 -10.42 -16.91 -8.21
N ALA A 514 -11.52 -16.68 -8.94
CA ALA A 514 -12.73 -16.06 -8.42
C ALA A 514 -13.64 -17.05 -7.66
N HIS A 515 -13.15 -17.62 -6.57
CA HIS A 515 -13.88 -18.54 -5.68
C HIS A 515 -13.48 -18.33 -4.21
N ASP A 516 -14.30 -18.82 -3.28
CA ASP A 516 -14.09 -18.57 -1.83
C ASP A 516 -13.01 -19.43 -1.16
N ASP A 517 -12.41 -20.36 -1.90
CA ASP A 517 -11.30 -21.19 -1.45
C ASP A 517 -9.94 -20.71 -2.00
N PHE A 518 -9.88 -19.50 -2.57
CA PHE A 518 -8.64 -18.90 -3.05
C PHE A 518 -7.61 -18.78 -1.91
N ARG A 519 -6.36 -19.08 -2.23
CA ARG A 519 -5.21 -18.82 -1.35
C ARG A 519 -4.04 -18.32 -2.19
N LEU A 520 -3.25 -17.41 -1.62
CA LEU A 520 -1.98 -16.97 -2.17
C LEU A 520 -0.85 -17.81 -1.58
N ARG A 521 0.10 -18.22 -2.41
CA ARG A 521 1.36 -18.83 -2.00
C ARG A 521 2.52 -18.10 -2.64
N LEU A 522 3.52 -17.78 -1.83
CA LEU A 522 4.80 -17.25 -2.28
C LEU A 522 5.90 -18.23 -1.89
N ARG A 523 6.79 -18.56 -2.83
CA ARG A 523 7.93 -19.45 -2.60
C ARG A 523 9.21 -18.90 -3.19
N ALA A 524 10.31 -19.00 -2.45
CA ALA A 524 11.62 -18.81 -3.04
C ALA A 524 12.05 -20.08 -3.79
N ASP A 525 12.58 -19.90 -4.99
CA ASP A 525 13.26 -20.94 -5.78
C ASP A 525 14.73 -20.53 -5.91
N VAL A 526 15.44 -20.71 -4.81
CA VAL A 526 16.83 -20.29 -4.60
C VAL A 526 17.57 -21.39 -3.84
N ASP A 527 18.90 -21.38 -3.89
CA ASP A 527 19.74 -22.49 -3.42
C ASP A 527 20.47 -22.19 -2.11
N LEU A 528 20.61 -20.91 -1.73
CA LEU A 528 21.41 -20.50 -0.57
C LEU A 528 20.62 -19.61 0.42
N PRO A 529 20.89 -19.69 1.74
CA PRO A 529 20.28 -18.80 2.74
C PRO A 529 20.64 -17.31 2.57
N THR A 530 21.70 -17.02 1.81
CA THR A 530 22.12 -15.66 1.48
C THR A 530 21.37 -15.07 0.28
N GLU A 531 20.62 -15.89 -0.46
CA GLU A 531 19.78 -15.47 -1.57
C GLU A 531 18.41 -15.11 -1.02
N GLN A 532 18.16 -13.83 -0.79
CA GLN A 532 16.96 -13.36 -0.11
C GLN A 532 16.03 -12.62 -1.06
N TRP A 533 14.76 -13.02 -1.06
CA TRP A 533 13.66 -12.24 -1.58
C TRP A 533 12.96 -11.53 -0.45
N PHE A 534 12.78 -10.22 -0.60
CA PHE A 534 11.95 -9.40 0.25
C PHE A 534 10.63 -9.12 -0.45
N VAL A 535 9.52 -9.18 0.28
CA VAL A 535 8.18 -8.86 -0.23
C VAL A 535 7.46 -7.95 0.77
N ASP A 536 6.81 -6.91 0.27
CA ASP A 536 6.09 -5.91 1.07
C ASP A 536 4.79 -5.47 0.39
N ASP A 537 3.88 -4.87 1.16
CA ASP A 537 2.64 -4.25 0.70
C ASP A 537 1.79 -5.15 -0.22
N ILE A 538 1.55 -6.38 0.23
CA ILE A 538 0.69 -7.34 -0.45
C ILE A 538 -0.76 -6.86 -0.35
N ALA A 539 -1.39 -6.62 -1.50
CA ALA A 539 -2.77 -6.19 -1.62
C ALA A 539 -3.52 -7.13 -2.56
N ILE A 540 -4.62 -7.70 -2.07
CA ILE A 540 -5.62 -8.40 -2.89
C ILE A 540 -6.93 -7.65 -2.74
N THR A 541 -7.46 -7.16 -3.87
CA THR A 541 -8.60 -6.22 -3.90
C THR A 541 -9.59 -6.57 -4.99
N ASP A 542 -10.85 -6.17 -4.77
CA ASP A 542 -11.94 -6.20 -5.75
C ASP A 542 -11.89 -4.94 -6.63
N GLY A 543 -10.93 -4.91 -7.57
CA GLY A 543 -10.57 -3.73 -8.35
C GLY A 543 -9.13 -3.24 -8.10
N PRO A 544 -8.79 -2.00 -8.46
CA PRO A 544 -7.41 -1.52 -8.40
C PRO A 544 -6.89 -1.46 -6.95
N PRO A 545 -5.63 -1.85 -6.70
CA PRO A 545 -5.01 -1.78 -5.38
C PRO A 545 -4.97 -0.32 -4.86
N PRO A 546 -5.14 -0.09 -3.55
CA PRO A 546 -5.01 1.25 -2.97
C PRO A 546 -3.57 1.78 -3.18
N PRO A 547 -3.35 3.10 -3.29
CA PRO A 547 -1.99 3.64 -3.29
C PRO A 547 -1.29 3.36 -1.95
N LEU A 548 0.04 3.46 -1.93
CA LEU A 548 0.80 3.41 -0.66
C LEU A 548 0.40 4.59 0.25
N PRO A 549 0.61 4.48 1.57
CA PRO A 549 0.43 5.62 2.47
C PRO A 549 1.19 6.86 1.99
N ALA A 550 0.59 8.04 2.11
CA ALA A 550 1.27 9.28 1.74
C ALA A 550 2.45 9.56 2.70
N PRO A 551 3.60 10.04 2.20
CA PRO A 551 4.71 10.43 3.08
C PRO A 551 4.31 11.62 3.94
N THR A 552 4.93 11.76 5.11
CA THR A 552 4.82 12.97 5.93
C THR A 552 6.07 13.83 5.75
N ILE A 553 5.89 15.14 5.67
CA ILE A 553 6.99 16.10 5.58
C ILE A 553 6.92 16.96 6.84
N ASP A 554 7.93 16.84 7.70
CA ASP A 554 7.97 17.53 8.98
C ASP A 554 8.66 18.90 8.84
N SER A 555 9.73 18.98 8.06
CA SER A 555 10.46 20.24 7.83
C SER A 555 11.33 20.24 6.58
N ILE A 556 11.68 21.44 6.11
CA ILE A 556 12.72 21.70 5.11
C ILE A 556 13.67 22.77 5.69
N SER A 557 14.98 22.58 5.55
CA SER A 557 15.99 23.47 6.10
C SER A 557 17.14 23.74 5.10
N PRO A 558 17.49 25.01 4.84
CA PRO A 558 16.78 26.22 5.26
C PRO A 558 15.37 26.30 4.66
N ALA A 559 14.44 27.00 5.33
CA ALA A 559 13.05 27.16 4.87
C ALA A 559 12.86 28.38 3.93
N THR A 560 13.94 29.08 3.58
CA THR A 560 13.93 30.27 2.73
C THR A 560 15.12 30.29 1.76
N GLY A 561 14.96 30.87 0.57
CA GLY A 561 16.04 31.04 -0.41
C GLY A 561 15.67 31.99 -1.56
N PRO A 562 16.60 32.38 -2.44
CA PRO A 562 16.36 33.35 -3.50
C PRO A 562 15.44 32.81 -4.59
N VAL A 563 14.67 33.69 -5.24
CA VAL A 563 13.82 33.37 -6.41
C VAL A 563 14.60 32.67 -7.54
N ALA A 564 15.91 32.92 -7.66
CA ALA A 564 16.78 32.25 -8.63
C ALA A 564 16.99 30.74 -8.36
N GLY A 565 16.62 30.23 -7.18
CA GLY A 565 16.91 28.86 -6.75
C GLY A 565 18.37 28.68 -6.33
N GLY A 566 18.83 27.43 -6.31
CA GLY A 566 20.22 27.09 -6.01
C GLY A 566 20.53 26.89 -4.52
N THR A 567 19.54 26.89 -3.63
CA THR A 567 19.73 26.65 -2.19
C THR A 567 19.78 25.15 -1.90
N PRO A 568 20.89 24.61 -1.37
CA PRO A 568 20.91 23.24 -0.86
C PRO A 568 19.97 23.12 0.34
N VAL A 569 19.08 22.14 0.33
CA VAL A 569 18.06 21.91 1.35
C VAL A 569 18.08 20.48 1.86
N SER A 570 17.77 20.32 3.15
CA SER A 570 17.49 19.05 3.79
C SER A 570 16.01 18.97 4.17
N ILE A 571 15.33 17.92 3.74
CA ILE A 571 13.91 17.66 4.00
C ILE A 571 13.82 16.48 4.96
N LEU A 572 13.18 16.69 6.10
CA LEU A 572 12.95 15.68 7.12
C LEU A 572 11.47 15.30 7.17
N GLY A 573 11.18 14.03 7.40
CA GLY A 573 9.82 13.50 7.48
C GLY A 573 9.80 12.01 7.73
N SER A 574 8.78 11.31 7.22
CA SER A 574 8.69 9.86 7.30
C SER A 574 8.05 9.22 6.08
N GLY A 575 8.44 7.98 5.81
CA GLY A 575 7.93 7.18 4.71
C GLY A 575 8.48 7.58 3.34
N PHE A 576 9.61 8.28 3.26
CA PHE A 576 10.22 8.64 1.98
C PHE A 576 10.70 7.41 1.21
N LEU A 577 10.54 7.44 -0.12
CA LEU A 577 11.01 6.38 -1.01
C LEU A 577 12.11 6.88 -1.95
N PRO A 578 12.99 5.99 -2.45
CA PRO A 578 14.09 6.42 -3.31
C PRO A 578 13.66 6.89 -4.71
N ASP A 579 12.42 6.61 -5.13
CA ASP A 579 11.81 7.07 -6.39
C ASP A 579 10.92 8.31 -6.21
N ALA A 580 10.97 8.94 -5.03
CA ALA A 580 10.16 10.10 -4.71
C ALA A 580 10.39 11.29 -5.66
N ASN A 581 9.30 11.86 -6.16
CA ASN A 581 9.34 13.09 -6.93
C ASN A 581 9.02 14.28 -6.03
N VAL A 582 10.05 15.08 -5.70
CA VAL A 582 9.92 16.25 -4.84
C VAL A 582 9.79 17.52 -5.67
N THR A 583 8.80 18.35 -5.36
CA THR A 583 8.60 19.66 -6.01
C THR A 583 8.43 20.78 -4.99
N LEU A 584 8.91 21.97 -5.35
CA LEU A 584 8.71 23.21 -4.60
C LEU A 584 7.90 24.16 -5.48
N GLY A 585 6.66 24.44 -5.08
CA GLY A 585 5.75 25.27 -5.89
C GLY A 585 5.44 24.68 -7.27
N GLY A 586 5.52 23.36 -7.41
CA GLY A 586 5.33 22.62 -8.67
C GLY A 586 6.58 22.47 -9.54
N SER A 587 7.70 23.11 -9.19
CA SER A 587 9.00 22.92 -9.87
C SER A 587 9.79 21.78 -9.23
N PRO A 588 10.38 20.83 -9.99
CA PRO A 588 11.16 19.73 -9.43
C PRO A 588 12.39 20.18 -8.63
N LEU A 589 12.67 19.51 -7.53
CA LEU A 589 13.90 19.67 -6.75
C LEU A 589 15.10 19.20 -7.61
N ALA A 590 16.14 20.02 -7.70
CA ALA A 590 17.38 19.67 -8.40
C ALA A 590 18.29 18.83 -7.48
N ASP A 591 19.22 18.08 -8.07
CA ASP A 591 20.22 17.26 -7.35
C ASP A 591 19.62 16.40 -6.22
N PHE A 592 18.46 15.79 -6.48
CA PHE A 592 17.75 14.94 -5.53
C PHE A 592 18.64 13.78 -5.06
N VAL A 593 18.76 13.64 -3.73
CA VAL A 593 19.43 12.52 -3.07
C VAL A 593 18.52 11.97 -1.99
N TYR A 594 18.07 10.74 -2.19
CA TYR A 594 17.45 9.94 -1.14
C TYR A 594 18.54 9.44 -0.17
N VAL A 595 18.40 9.73 1.13
CA VAL A 595 19.34 9.26 2.16
C VAL A 595 18.75 8.06 2.87
N ASP A 596 17.53 8.19 3.40
CA ASP A 596 16.77 7.15 4.09
C ASP A 596 15.28 7.52 4.14
N HIS A 597 14.45 6.69 4.77
CA HIS A 597 12.99 6.90 4.90
C HIS A 597 12.59 8.19 5.64
N PHE A 598 13.55 8.90 6.23
CA PHE A 598 13.32 10.11 7.02
C PHE A 598 13.98 11.35 6.41
N THR A 599 14.89 11.19 5.45
CA THR A 599 15.76 12.28 4.98
C THR A 599 15.93 12.29 3.46
N ILE A 600 15.65 13.46 2.86
CA ILE A 600 15.95 13.77 1.45
C ILE A 600 16.83 15.03 1.41
N LEU A 601 17.81 15.04 0.51
CA LEU A 601 18.60 16.24 0.19
C LEU A 601 18.34 16.68 -1.26
N GLY A 602 18.55 17.95 -1.55
CA GLY A 602 18.54 18.47 -2.91
C GLY A 602 18.79 19.98 -2.97
N VAL A 603 18.51 20.58 -4.11
CA VAL A 603 18.73 22.00 -4.39
C VAL A 603 17.44 22.63 -4.92
N THR A 604 17.07 23.78 -4.36
CA THR A 604 15.83 24.47 -4.75
C THR A 604 15.85 24.91 -6.21
N PRO A 605 14.76 24.72 -6.97
CA PRO A 605 14.65 25.24 -8.33
C PRO A 605 14.44 26.76 -8.34
N ALA A 606 14.58 27.38 -9.51
CA ALA A 606 14.14 28.76 -9.70
C ALA A 606 12.60 28.87 -9.61
N ALA A 607 12.12 29.97 -9.03
CA ALA A 607 10.71 30.32 -8.94
C ALA A 607 10.34 31.46 -9.89
N MET A 608 9.04 31.64 -10.14
CA MET A 608 8.52 32.71 -10.99
C MET A 608 8.39 34.06 -10.27
N GLY A 609 8.57 34.10 -8.95
CA GLY A 609 8.44 35.28 -8.09
C GLY A 609 8.60 34.90 -6.63
N SER A 610 8.60 35.89 -5.75
CA SER A 610 8.67 35.68 -4.30
C SER A 610 7.36 35.20 -3.68
N GLY A 611 7.47 34.59 -2.51
CA GLY A 611 6.37 34.10 -1.70
C GLY A 611 6.56 32.65 -1.23
N SER A 612 5.68 32.23 -0.32
CA SER A 612 5.66 30.86 0.19
C SER A 612 5.06 29.89 -0.82
N VAL A 613 5.70 28.74 -0.95
CA VAL A 613 5.29 27.62 -1.79
C VAL A 613 5.15 26.35 -0.98
N ASN A 614 4.33 25.43 -1.48
CA ASN A 614 4.25 24.09 -0.93
C ASN A 614 5.49 23.28 -1.29
N VAL A 615 5.88 22.37 -0.40
CA VAL A 615 6.79 21.27 -0.70
C VAL A 615 5.95 20.02 -0.83
N ASP A 616 5.91 19.44 -2.03
CA ASP A 616 5.14 18.25 -2.35
C ASP A 616 6.08 17.09 -2.64
N ILE A 617 5.81 15.93 -2.06
CA ILE A 617 6.50 14.66 -2.35
C ILE A 617 5.48 13.67 -2.90
N ALA A 618 5.62 13.34 -4.18
CA ALA A 618 4.78 12.37 -4.88
C ALA A 618 5.52 11.03 -5.05
N GLN A 619 4.92 9.95 -4.56
CA GLN A 619 5.50 8.60 -4.56
C GLN A 619 4.40 7.56 -4.31
N GLY A 620 4.55 6.32 -4.79
CA GLY A 620 3.61 5.22 -4.46
C GLY A 620 2.13 5.47 -4.82
N GLY A 621 1.84 6.41 -5.72
CA GLY A 621 0.48 6.84 -6.06
C GLY A 621 -0.16 7.84 -5.08
N SER A 622 0.58 8.32 -4.09
CA SER A 622 0.16 9.29 -3.08
C SER A 622 1.03 10.55 -3.10
N ILE A 623 0.53 11.63 -2.49
CA ILE A 623 1.26 12.91 -2.36
C ILE A 623 1.22 13.36 -0.90
N GLY A 624 2.39 13.57 -0.31
CA GLY A 624 2.56 14.30 0.94
C GLY A 624 2.85 15.78 0.67
N THR A 625 2.24 16.69 1.43
CA THR A 625 2.38 18.14 1.22
C THR A 625 2.71 18.85 2.52
N LEU A 626 3.84 19.56 2.57
CA LEU A 626 4.11 20.60 3.56
C LEU A 626 3.64 21.93 2.99
N THR A 627 2.46 22.37 3.44
CA THR A 627 1.85 23.62 2.97
C THR A 627 2.69 24.82 3.40
N GLY A 628 3.09 25.67 2.45
CA GLY A 628 3.94 26.83 2.73
C GLY A 628 5.31 26.47 3.31
N GLY A 629 5.82 25.26 3.04
CA GLY A 629 7.04 24.73 3.64
C GLY A 629 8.31 25.51 3.27
N PHE A 630 8.35 26.17 2.11
CA PHE A 630 9.50 26.95 1.67
C PHE A 630 9.08 28.33 1.17
N THR A 631 9.89 29.37 1.41
CA THR A 631 9.63 30.74 0.93
C THR A 631 10.74 31.23 0.00
N TYR A 632 10.36 31.57 -1.23
CA TYR A 632 11.24 32.28 -2.16
C TYR A 632 11.26 33.77 -1.82
N ALA A 633 12.45 34.33 -1.61
CA ALA A 633 12.67 35.74 -1.33
C ALA A 633 13.24 36.46 -2.55
N ASP A 634 12.63 37.58 -2.95
CA ASP A 634 13.15 38.50 -3.97
C ASP A 634 14.04 39.54 -3.27
N SER A 635 15.18 39.05 -2.79
CA SER A 635 16.19 39.89 -2.15
C SER A 635 17.38 40.10 -3.08
N SER A 636 17.80 41.35 -3.23
CA SER A 636 18.94 41.72 -4.06
C SER A 636 19.81 42.77 -3.39
N VAL A 637 21.10 42.73 -3.67
CA VAL A 637 22.03 43.83 -3.41
C VAL A 637 22.57 44.36 -4.73
N SER A 638 22.70 45.68 -4.84
CA SER A 638 23.26 46.33 -6.02
C SER A 638 24.24 47.44 -5.64
N LEU A 639 25.26 47.67 -6.46
CA LEU A 639 26.13 48.83 -6.35
C LEU A 639 25.79 49.86 -7.43
N SER A 640 25.79 51.15 -7.08
CA SER A 640 25.66 52.22 -8.06
C SER A 640 26.85 52.22 -9.04
N SER A 641 26.63 52.63 -10.28
CA SER A 641 27.71 52.92 -11.23
C SER A 641 27.87 54.43 -11.42
N VAL A 642 29.11 54.92 -11.43
CA VAL A 642 29.42 56.36 -11.49
C VAL A 642 30.50 56.63 -12.52
N GLN A 643 30.37 57.76 -13.23
CA GLN A 643 31.42 58.30 -14.08
C GLN A 643 32.17 59.41 -13.34
N THR A 644 33.50 59.38 -13.36
CA THR A 644 34.36 60.34 -12.65
C THR A 644 35.67 60.58 -13.39
N GLY A 645 36.37 61.67 -13.08
CA GLY A 645 37.67 62.00 -13.69
C GLY A 645 38.86 61.38 -12.96
N PRO A 646 40.05 61.34 -13.59
CA PRO A 646 41.28 60.96 -12.91
C PRO A 646 41.56 61.86 -11.68
N GLY A 647 42.07 61.29 -10.60
CA GLY A 647 42.41 62.04 -9.38
C GLY A 647 41.24 62.40 -8.48
N ALA A 648 40.00 62.09 -8.88
CA ALA A 648 38.80 62.38 -8.11
C ALA A 648 38.58 61.39 -6.95
N THR A 649 37.82 61.83 -5.96
CA THR A 649 37.20 60.95 -4.96
C THR A 649 35.76 60.71 -5.37
N VAL A 650 35.32 59.45 -5.41
CA VAL A 650 33.98 59.06 -5.84
C VAL A 650 33.29 58.21 -4.79
N GLU A 651 31.99 58.42 -4.63
CA GLU A 651 31.13 57.65 -3.73
C GLU A 651 30.29 56.65 -4.52
N ILE A 652 30.25 55.41 -4.04
CA ILE A 652 29.44 54.31 -4.56
C ILE A 652 28.48 53.88 -3.46
N VAL A 653 27.19 53.81 -3.79
CA VAL A 653 26.16 53.41 -2.83
C VAL A 653 25.76 51.96 -3.08
N ALA A 654 25.74 51.16 -2.01
CA ALA A 654 25.13 49.85 -2.00
C ALA A 654 23.64 49.96 -1.64
N PHE A 655 22.79 49.35 -2.47
CA PHE A 655 21.35 49.30 -2.28
C PHE A 655 20.86 47.90 -2.01
N ALA A 656 19.99 47.73 -1.02
CA ALA A 656 19.24 46.50 -0.80
C ALA A 656 17.81 46.61 -1.33
N THR A 657 17.31 45.52 -1.88
CA THR A 657 15.89 45.25 -2.05
C THR A 657 15.59 43.98 -1.26
N ASN A 658 14.53 44.01 -0.47
CA ASN A 658 14.13 42.91 0.40
C ASN A 658 12.61 42.88 0.54
N ASP A 659 12.04 41.69 0.46
CA ASP A 659 10.61 41.40 0.62
C ASP A 659 10.24 40.92 2.03
N VAL A 660 11.24 40.75 2.89
CA VAL A 660 11.14 40.46 4.33
C VAL A 660 12.01 41.44 5.13
N PRO A 661 11.62 41.87 6.34
CA PRO A 661 12.45 42.75 7.15
C PRO A 661 13.81 42.12 7.48
N LEU A 662 14.90 42.91 7.36
CA LEU A 662 16.25 42.45 7.64
C LEU A 662 16.68 42.84 9.05
N ALA A 663 17.32 41.92 9.77
CA ALA A 663 17.98 42.15 11.05
C ALA A 663 19.46 42.53 10.91
N GLY A 664 20.03 42.31 9.73
CA GLY A 664 21.43 42.59 9.43
C GLY A 664 21.81 42.03 8.06
N PHE A 665 23.07 42.24 7.67
CA PHE A 665 23.60 41.71 6.41
C PHE A 665 25.12 41.61 6.44
N SER A 666 25.67 40.76 5.58
CA SER A 666 27.08 40.76 5.20
C SER A 666 27.21 40.97 3.70
N LEU A 667 28.13 41.86 3.31
CA LEU A 667 28.46 42.17 1.93
C LEU A 667 29.96 41.99 1.70
N ALA A 668 30.31 41.64 0.47
CA ALA A 668 31.68 41.56 0.03
C ALA A 668 31.76 41.93 -1.45
N CYS A 669 32.80 42.67 -1.81
CA CYS A 669 33.03 43.13 -3.17
C CYS A 669 34.52 43.11 -3.51
N SER A 670 34.85 42.64 -4.71
CA SER A 670 36.19 42.67 -5.29
C SER A 670 36.26 43.64 -6.47
N PHE A 671 37.44 44.23 -6.68
CA PHE A 671 37.68 45.16 -7.78
C PHE A 671 39.16 45.14 -8.20
N ASP A 672 39.46 45.65 -9.40
CA ASP A 672 40.84 45.85 -9.82
C ASP A 672 41.42 47.15 -9.23
N GLY A 673 42.30 47.00 -8.23
CA GLY A 673 42.95 48.12 -7.56
C GLY A 673 44.07 48.81 -8.35
N MET A 674 44.24 48.53 -9.65
CA MET A 674 45.27 49.20 -10.46
C MET A 674 45.11 50.73 -10.49
N TRP A 675 43.87 51.22 -10.46
CA TRP A 675 43.55 52.65 -10.65
C TRP A 675 42.67 53.26 -9.55
N ILE A 676 42.13 52.45 -8.65
CA ILE A 676 41.29 52.91 -7.55
C ILE A 676 41.74 52.27 -6.25
N ASP A 677 41.67 53.05 -5.17
CA ASP A 677 41.86 52.58 -3.82
C ASP A 677 40.58 52.85 -3.02
N VAL A 678 40.02 51.83 -2.36
CA VAL A 678 38.94 52.04 -1.41
C VAL A 678 39.47 52.82 -0.20
N GLN A 679 38.82 53.91 0.14
CA GLN A 679 39.20 54.80 1.25
C GLN A 679 38.35 54.53 2.49
N ASP A 680 37.05 54.33 2.30
CA ASP A 680 36.11 54.12 3.40
C ASP A 680 34.92 53.25 2.97
N VAL A 681 34.37 52.51 3.92
CA VAL A 681 33.13 51.73 3.79
C VAL A 681 32.32 51.99 5.05
N THR A 682 31.18 52.65 4.90
CA THR A 682 30.39 53.13 6.04
C THR A 682 28.90 52.93 5.82
N VAL A 683 28.14 52.90 6.90
CA VAL A 683 26.66 52.96 6.87
C VAL A 683 26.12 54.34 7.27
N ALA A 684 27.00 55.27 7.63
CA ALA A 684 26.60 56.61 8.03
C ALA A 684 25.89 57.33 6.87
N GLY A 685 24.77 58.00 7.16
CA GLY A 685 23.97 58.68 6.13
C GLY A 685 23.11 57.76 5.25
N THR A 686 23.07 56.45 5.54
CA THR A 686 22.23 55.47 4.83
C THR A 686 20.94 55.13 5.60
N ASP A 687 20.06 54.30 5.06
CA ASP A 687 18.81 53.87 5.71
C ASP A 687 19.06 53.01 6.95
N VAL A 688 20.28 52.49 7.11
CA VAL A 688 20.73 51.71 8.28
C VAL A 688 21.75 52.48 9.14
N ASP A 689 21.77 53.81 9.01
CA ASP A 689 22.54 54.67 9.91
C ASP A 689 22.06 54.49 11.36
N GLY A 690 23.00 54.22 12.26
CA GLY A 690 22.71 53.85 13.64
C GLY A 690 22.65 52.34 13.93
N ALA A 691 23.00 51.47 12.98
CA ALA A 691 23.17 50.05 13.23
C ALA A 691 24.11 49.78 14.43
N GLU A 692 23.72 48.87 15.33
CA GLU A 692 24.46 48.62 16.58
C GLU A 692 25.82 47.95 16.38
N PHE A 693 26.01 47.22 15.27
CA PHE A 693 27.27 46.58 14.94
C PHE A 693 27.59 46.77 13.46
N VAL A 694 28.74 47.37 13.17
CA VAL A 694 29.21 47.64 11.81
C VAL A 694 30.71 47.32 11.77
N VAL A 695 31.11 46.39 10.91
CA VAL A 695 32.51 45.98 10.74
C VAL A 695 32.89 46.05 9.26
N PRO A 696 33.46 47.18 8.81
CA PRO A 696 34.07 47.28 7.50
C PRO A 696 35.51 46.76 7.54
N ASN A 697 35.93 46.04 6.50
CA ASN A 697 37.33 45.73 6.23
C ASN A 697 37.65 46.05 4.78
N THR A 698 38.89 46.49 4.52
CA THR A 698 39.33 46.88 3.19
C THR A 698 40.72 46.35 2.89
N SER A 699 41.01 46.13 1.62
CA SER A 699 42.33 45.86 1.08
C SER A 699 42.52 46.62 -0.22
N ASN A 700 43.66 47.28 -0.36
CA ASN A 700 44.16 47.90 -1.58
C ASN A 700 45.50 47.25 -2.02
N ALA A 701 45.72 46.00 -1.63
CA ALA A 701 46.93 45.29 -2.01
C ALA A 701 46.90 44.98 -3.53
N PRO A 702 48.00 45.20 -4.27
CA PRO A 702 48.02 44.92 -5.71
C PRO A 702 47.63 43.47 -6.03
N GLY A 703 46.54 43.28 -6.79
CA GLY A 703 45.99 41.97 -7.15
C GLY A 703 45.14 41.30 -6.06
N ASP A 704 44.86 41.99 -4.95
CA ASP A 704 44.01 41.53 -3.85
C ASP A 704 43.23 42.73 -3.25
N SER A 705 42.52 43.46 -4.12
CA SER A 705 41.73 44.62 -3.72
C SER A 705 40.26 44.27 -3.53
N TRP A 706 39.74 44.54 -2.34
CA TRP A 706 38.40 44.15 -1.92
C TRP A 706 37.94 44.97 -0.72
N TRP A 707 36.63 44.94 -0.47
CA TRP A 707 36.07 45.33 0.81
C TRP A 707 35.01 44.34 1.28
N THR A 708 34.87 44.23 2.59
CA THR A 708 33.79 43.46 3.24
C THR A 708 33.11 44.31 4.30
N LEU A 709 31.84 44.05 4.52
CA LEU A 709 31.02 44.79 5.49
C LEU A 709 30.08 43.81 6.19
N GLY A 710 30.19 43.69 7.51
CA GLY A 710 29.21 43.00 8.34
C GLY A 710 28.40 43.98 9.17
N VAL A 711 27.07 43.88 9.14
CA VAL A 711 26.14 44.77 9.84
C VAL A 711 25.11 43.96 10.63
N VAL A 712 24.91 44.32 11.90
CA VAL A 712 23.74 43.91 12.70
C VAL A 712 23.04 45.18 13.15
N LEU A 713 21.75 45.28 12.84
CA LEU A 713 20.98 46.49 13.09
C LEU A 713 20.71 46.68 14.59
N ASP A 714 20.43 45.57 15.28
CA ASP A 714 20.06 45.56 16.69
C ASP A 714 20.62 44.31 17.40
N LEU A 715 21.34 44.51 18.50
CA LEU A 715 21.87 43.48 19.38
C LEU A 715 21.26 43.58 20.79
N SER A 716 20.44 44.58 21.07
CA SER A 716 20.01 44.97 22.41
C SER A 716 18.52 44.69 22.61
N PRO A 717 18.13 43.73 23.48
CA PRO A 717 16.71 43.43 23.68
C PRO A 717 15.90 44.64 24.21
N PRO A 718 14.66 44.86 23.73
CA PRO A 718 13.98 44.09 22.67
C PRO A 718 14.53 44.41 21.28
N LEU A 719 14.77 43.36 20.47
CA LEU A 719 15.21 43.50 19.08
C LEU A 719 14.06 44.07 18.24
N ASP A 720 14.00 45.39 18.09
CA ASP A 720 12.89 46.09 17.41
C ASP A 720 13.34 46.96 16.24
N THR A 721 14.65 47.07 15.99
CA THR A 721 15.20 47.79 14.85
C THR A 721 15.52 46.83 13.69
N LEU A 722 14.65 46.84 12.67
CA LEU A 722 14.79 46.07 11.42
C LEU A 722 14.75 47.01 10.21
N LEU A 723 15.49 46.68 9.16
CA LEU A 723 15.31 47.33 7.86
C LEU A 723 13.97 46.82 7.28
N PRO A 724 12.97 47.69 7.05
CA PRO A 724 11.66 47.24 6.58
C PRO A 724 11.73 46.67 5.15
N VAL A 725 10.63 46.04 4.75
CA VAL A 725 10.43 45.59 3.36
C VAL A 725 10.43 46.79 2.42
N GLY A 726 11.19 46.71 1.33
CA GLY A 726 11.27 47.75 0.33
C GLY A 726 12.34 47.50 -0.71
N SER A 727 12.49 48.49 -1.59
CA SER A 727 13.44 48.45 -2.72
C SER A 727 14.34 49.66 -2.68
N GLN A 728 15.59 49.49 -3.09
CA GLN A 728 16.62 50.54 -3.09
C GLN A 728 16.86 51.19 -1.73
N HIS A 729 16.82 50.40 -0.66
CA HIS A 729 17.32 50.85 0.64
C HIS A 729 18.81 51.15 0.53
N SER A 730 19.21 52.38 0.82
CA SER A 730 20.64 52.68 0.92
C SER A 730 21.19 51.97 2.14
N ILE A 731 22.18 51.09 1.98
CA ILE A 731 22.66 50.24 3.09
C ILE A 731 24.17 50.36 3.35
N ALA A 732 24.93 50.87 2.39
CA ALA A 732 26.32 51.25 2.60
C ALA A 732 26.74 52.34 1.61
N SER A 733 27.68 53.17 2.02
CA SER A 733 28.41 54.11 1.18
C SER A 733 29.89 53.70 1.16
N ILE A 734 30.44 53.60 -0.03
CA ILE A 734 31.82 53.19 -0.30
C ILE A 734 32.52 54.33 -1.01
N THR A 735 33.58 54.86 -0.40
CA THR A 735 34.38 55.94 -0.98
C THR A 735 35.62 55.36 -1.65
N TYR A 736 35.84 55.69 -2.91
CA TYR A 736 37.05 55.34 -3.67
C TYR A 736 37.85 56.59 -4.01
N ALA A 737 39.18 56.50 -3.93
CA ALA A 737 40.09 57.46 -4.53
C ALA A 737 40.54 56.93 -5.89
N VAL A 738 40.40 57.75 -6.93
CA VAL A 738 40.83 57.44 -8.29
C VAL A 738 42.24 57.98 -8.50
N SER A 739 43.13 57.16 -9.06
CA SER A 739 44.47 57.58 -9.44
C SER A 739 44.43 58.75 -10.43
N ALA A 740 45.26 59.77 -10.22
CA ALA A 740 45.44 60.87 -11.17
C ALA A 740 45.99 60.41 -12.53
N SER A 741 46.58 59.21 -12.60
CA SER A 741 47.08 58.61 -13.85
C SER A 741 46.10 57.61 -14.49
N ALA A 742 44.89 57.47 -13.96
CA ALA A 742 43.88 56.58 -14.53
C ALA A 742 43.53 57.01 -15.96
N PRO A 743 43.63 56.13 -16.98
CA PRO A 743 43.32 56.50 -18.36
C PRO A 743 41.81 56.77 -18.55
N THR A 744 41.45 57.85 -19.21
CA THR A 744 40.07 58.09 -19.65
C THR A 744 39.57 56.95 -20.55
N GLY A 745 38.30 56.57 -20.38
CA GLY A 745 37.67 55.42 -21.03
C GLY A 745 37.83 54.10 -20.28
N THR A 746 38.59 54.06 -19.19
CA THR A 746 38.72 52.86 -18.34
C THR A 746 37.40 52.61 -17.60
N VAL A 747 36.93 51.35 -17.60
CA VAL A 747 35.78 50.91 -16.79
C VAL A 747 36.30 49.91 -15.78
N ILE A 748 36.10 50.20 -14.49
CA ILE A 748 36.55 49.36 -13.38
C ILE A 748 35.30 48.70 -12.78
N PRO A 749 35.09 47.39 -12.99
CA PRO A 749 33.97 46.67 -12.41
C PRO A 749 34.13 46.54 -10.90
N LEU A 750 33.01 46.64 -10.19
CA LEU A 750 32.88 46.40 -8.75
C LEU A 750 31.98 45.18 -8.57
N GLU A 751 32.61 44.02 -8.35
CA GLU A 751 31.94 42.72 -8.39
C GLU A 751 31.52 42.28 -6.99
N ILE A 752 30.23 42.08 -6.75
CA ILE A 752 29.70 41.58 -5.49
C ILE A 752 29.72 40.05 -5.52
N ALA A 753 30.43 39.43 -4.58
CA ALA A 753 30.53 37.97 -4.55
C ALA A 753 30.80 37.42 -3.14
N SER A 754 30.31 36.21 -2.88
CA SER A 754 30.65 35.41 -1.69
C SER A 754 32.10 34.92 -1.72
N GLY A 755 32.66 34.59 -0.56
CA GLY A 755 34.04 34.09 -0.43
C GLY A 755 35.13 35.14 -0.65
N VAL A 756 34.78 36.44 -0.68
CA VAL A 756 35.73 37.54 -0.87
C VAL A 756 36.25 38.05 0.47
N GLY A 757 37.52 38.42 0.53
CA GLY A 757 38.17 39.00 1.71
C GLY A 757 39.02 38.02 2.53
N ASN A 758 39.68 38.56 3.54
CA ASN A 758 40.49 37.79 4.50
C ASN A 758 40.20 38.24 5.95
N PRO A 759 39.41 37.48 6.72
CA PRO A 759 38.80 36.19 6.36
C PRO A 759 37.73 36.33 5.26
N PRO A 760 37.46 35.26 4.47
CA PRO A 760 36.42 35.28 3.45
C PRO A 760 35.03 35.56 4.04
N VAL A 761 34.26 36.41 3.38
CA VAL A 761 32.89 36.79 3.78
C VAL A 761 31.92 36.41 2.67
N ASP A 762 30.82 35.75 3.04
CA ASP A 762 29.72 35.44 2.13
C ASP A 762 28.68 36.56 2.13
N ILE A 763 28.02 36.78 0.98
CA ILE A 763 26.90 37.71 0.92
C ILE A 763 25.64 37.09 1.51
N VAL A 764 25.13 37.67 2.61
CA VAL A 764 24.00 37.12 3.36
C VAL A 764 23.12 38.26 3.88
N PHE A 765 21.81 38.14 3.71
CA PHE A 765 20.82 38.92 4.43
C PHE A 765 20.33 38.11 5.63
N SER A 766 20.46 38.69 6.82
CA SER A 766 19.93 38.13 8.06
C SER A 766 18.49 38.59 8.22
N ILE A 767 17.58 37.64 8.37
CA ILE A 767 16.13 37.89 8.43
C ILE A 767 15.66 37.77 9.88
N GLU A 768 14.59 38.49 10.21
CA GLU A 768 13.92 38.33 11.51
C GLU A 768 13.64 36.85 11.85
N GLY A 769 13.91 36.45 13.10
CA GLY A 769 13.76 35.05 13.54
C GLY A 769 15.01 34.17 13.38
N GLY A 770 16.16 34.75 13.01
CA GLY A 770 17.44 34.05 12.94
C GLY A 770 17.66 33.24 11.67
N SER A 771 16.85 33.50 10.63
CA SER A 771 17.02 32.90 9.30
C SER A 771 17.97 33.74 8.45
N SER A 772 18.42 33.18 7.33
CA SER A 772 19.35 33.85 6.41
C SER A 772 18.94 33.60 4.96
N ALA A 773 19.11 34.61 4.11
CA ALA A 773 18.92 34.51 2.67
C ALA A 773 20.19 34.97 1.95
N ILE A 774 20.50 34.35 0.81
CA ILE A 774 21.56 34.81 -0.09
C ILE A 774 20.90 35.74 -1.11
N PRO A 775 21.24 37.05 -1.14
CA PRO A 775 20.66 37.97 -2.10
C PRO A 775 21.25 37.76 -3.50
N SER A 776 20.48 38.08 -4.53
CA SER A 776 21.03 38.25 -5.88
C SER A 776 21.93 39.49 -5.94
N ALA A 777 23.02 39.42 -6.71
CA ALA A 777 23.99 40.50 -6.84
C ALA A 777 23.83 41.24 -8.18
N VAL A 778 23.87 42.57 -8.13
CA VAL A 778 23.99 43.44 -9.31
C VAL A 778 25.22 44.33 -9.14
N ASP A 779 26.24 44.05 -9.94
CA ASP A 779 27.53 44.72 -9.87
C ASP A 779 27.45 46.20 -10.25
N GLY A 780 28.41 46.97 -9.72
CA GLY A 780 28.61 48.38 -10.07
C GLY A 780 29.83 48.56 -10.96
N ALA A 781 30.08 49.79 -11.39
CA ALA A 781 31.30 50.15 -12.08
C ALA A 781 31.69 51.61 -11.85
N ILE A 782 32.99 51.87 -11.81
CA ILE A 782 33.54 53.22 -11.90
C ILE A 782 34.07 53.40 -13.31
N GLN A 783 33.48 54.33 -14.05
CA GLN A 783 33.94 54.72 -15.38
C GLN A 783 34.80 55.98 -15.29
N ILE A 784 36.05 55.87 -15.73
CA ILE A 784 36.95 57.02 -15.83
C ILE A 784 36.56 57.79 -17.10
N GLY A 785 35.91 58.92 -16.91
CA GLY A 785 35.53 59.86 -17.96
C GLY A 785 36.50 61.03 -18.05
N GLU A 786 36.28 61.89 -19.04
CA GLU A 786 37.01 63.16 -19.09
C GLU A 786 36.65 63.99 -17.84
N PRO A 787 37.64 64.64 -17.21
CA PRO A 787 37.38 65.50 -16.07
C PRO A 787 36.38 66.60 -16.43
N VAL A 788 35.40 66.84 -15.55
CA VAL A 788 34.37 67.85 -15.75
C VAL A 788 34.76 69.14 -15.04
N PHE A 789 34.47 70.29 -15.66
CA PHE A 789 34.77 71.61 -15.10
C PHE A 789 33.66 72.61 -15.48
N VAL A 790 33.67 73.77 -14.83
CA VAL A 790 32.88 74.94 -15.25
C VAL A 790 33.83 75.92 -15.92
N ARG A 791 33.60 76.25 -17.19
CA ARG A 791 34.46 77.18 -17.93
C ARG A 791 34.40 78.56 -17.31
N GLY A 792 35.56 79.08 -16.90
CA GLY A 792 35.69 80.33 -16.17
C GLY A 792 35.69 80.21 -14.65
N ASP A 793 35.56 79.01 -14.06
CA ASP A 793 35.82 78.75 -12.64
C ASP A 793 37.30 78.38 -12.44
N GLY A 794 38.14 79.41 -12.39
CA GLY A 794 39.60 79.24 -12.32
C GLY A 794 40.09 78.81 -10.94
N ASN A 795 39.32 79.01 -9.88
CA ASN A 795 39.73 78.57 -8.54
C ASN A 795 39.21 77.15 -8.21
N GLY A 796 38.22 76.64 -8.96
CA GLY A 796 37.64 75.32 -8.83
C GLY A 796 36.66 75.18 -7.66
N ASP A 797 36.03 76.27 -7.22
CA ASP A 797 35.07 76.27 -6.10
C ASP A 797 33.61 76.02 -6.54
N GLY A 798 33.38 75.88 -7.84
CA GLY A 798 32.09 75.60 -8.45
C GLY A 798 31.27 76.84 -8.81
N ALA A 799 31.78 78.06 -8.55
CA ALA A 799 31.12 79.31 -8.89
C ALA A 799 32.04 80.20 -9.74
N ILE A 800 31.44 80.96 -10.66
CA ILE A 800 32.17 82.01 -11.37
C ILE A 800 31.96 83.33 -10.63
N ASP A 801 33.01 83.84 -9.99
CA ASP A 801 33.05 85.12 -9.33
C ASP A 801 34.40 85.86 -9.55
N ILE A 802 34.65 86.92 -8.78
CA ILE A 802 35.86 87.74 -8.96
C ILE A 802 37.16 87.02 -8.59
N ALA A 803 37.09 85.93 -7.82
CA ALA A 803 38.24 85.13 -7.45
C ALA A 803 38.83 84.35 -8.63
N ASP A 804 38.03 84.02 -9.65
CA ASP A 804 38.46 83.27 -10.83
C ASP A 804 39.40 84.04 -11.76
N PRO A 805 39.08 85.26 -12.23
CA PRO A 805 40.04 86.04 -13.00
C PRO A 805 41.28 86.38 -12.17
N VAL A 806 41.17 86.43 -10.83
CA VAL A 806 42.33 86.61 -9.94
C VAL A 806 43.21 85.36 -9.91
N ALA A 807 42.62 84.17 -9.77
CA ALA A 807 43.33 82.89 -9.84
C ALA A 807 44.00 82.72 -11.21
N ASN A 808 43.31 83.08 -12.28
CA ASN A 808 43.82 83.07 -13.65
C ASN A 808 45.04 83.98 -13.83
N LEU A 809 44.94 85.25 -13.42
CA LEU A 809 46.08 86.18 -13.44
C LEU A 809 47.23 85.71 -12.52
N ALA A 810 46.94 85.05 -11.40
CA ALA A 810 47.95 84.51 -10.50
C ALA A 810 48.71 83.33 -11.15
N TYR A 811 48.02 82.45 -11.87
CA TYR A 811 48.65 81.39 -12.66
C TYR A 811 49.58 81.98 -13.72
N GLN A 812 49.09 82.94 -14.52
CA GLN A 812 49.86 83.53 -15.62
C GLN A 812 51.08 84.35 -15.17
N PHE A 813 50.99 85.10 -14.06
CA PHE A 813 52.02 86.08 -13.68
C PHE A 813 52.76 85.77 -12.38
N GLN A 814 52.26 84.86 -11.56
CA GLN A 814 52.79 84.58 -10.23
C GLN A 814 53.06 83.09 -9.97
N LEU A 815 52.96 82.24 -11.00
CA LEU A 815 53.08 80.78 -10.87
C LEU A 815 52.11 80.21 -9.82
N GLY A 816 50.90 80.78 -9.74
CA GLY A 816 49.81 80.21 -8.95
C GLY A 816 49.43 78.81 -9.46
N PRO A 817 48.83 77.95 -8.62
CA PRO A 817 48.33 76.65 -9.07
C PRO A 817 47.16 76.82 -10.05
N ALA A 818 47.03 75.90 -11.01
CA ALA A 818 45.84 75.75 -11.84
C ALA A 818 45.31 74.32 -11.69
N ASN A 819 44.07 74.21 -11.21
CA ASN A 819 43.43 72.90 -10.97
C ASN A 819 42.86 72.30 -12.26
N CYS A 820 42.42 73.16 -13.19
CA CYS A 820 42.04 72.75 -14.54
C CYS A 820 42.44 73.82 -15.54
N LEU A 821 43.24 73.48 -16.56
CA LEU A 821 43.66 74.45 -17.56
C LEU A 821 42.50 74.89 -18.48
N ASP A 822 41.55 74.00 -18.75
CA ASP A 822 40.35 74.31 -19.55
C ASP A 822 39.42 75.32 -18.86
N ALA A 823 39.40 75.32 -17.53
CA ALA A 823 38.63 76.31 -16.76
C ALA A 823 39.26 77.70 -16.82
N PHE A 824 40.59 77.76 -16.99
CA PHE A 824 41.34 79.01 -17.14
C PHE A 824 41.23 79.56 -18.56
N ASP A 825 41.04 78.74 -19.58
CA ASP A 825 40.67 79.21 -20.92
C ASP A 825 39.17 79.57 -20.97
N THR A 826 38.87 80.74 -20.43
CA THR A 826 37.48 81.20 -20.27
C THR A 826 36.85 81.54 -21.61
N ASN A 827 37.66 81.92 -22.60
CA ASN A 827 37.19 82.34 -23.92
C ASN A 827 37.15 81.18 -24.95
N ASP A 828 37.72 80.01 -24.60
CA ASP A 828 37.74 78.77 -25.38
C ASP A 828 38.50 78.89 -26.72
N ASP A 829 39.67 79.57 -26.70
CA ASP A 829 40.52 79.75 -27.88
C ASP A 829 41.74 78.81 -27.95
N GLY A 830 41.89 77.93 -26.96
CA GLY A 830 42.94 76.94 -26.81
C GLY A 830 44.25 77.51 -26.26
N SER A 831 44.23 78.68 -25.62
CA SER A 831 45.41 79.34 -25.05
C SER A 831 45.08 80.15 -23.79
N ILE A 832 45.76 79.85 -22.68
CA ILE A 832 45.61 80.65 -21.45
C ILE A 832 46.42 81.95 -21.55
N ASP A 833 45.75 83.08 -21.75
CA ASP A 833 46.37 84.41 -21.79
C ASP A 833 45.49 85.51 -21.15
N ILE A 834 45.91 86.79 -21.22
CA ILE A 834 45.21 87.90 -20.55
C ILE A 834 43.75 88.05 -21.05
N ALA A 835 43.42 87.55 -22.24
CA ALA A 835 42.07 87.58 -22.78
C ALA A 835 41.07 86.81 -21.89
N ASP A 836 41.50 85.75 -21.20
CA ASP A 836 40.62 84.91 -20.38
C ASP A 836 40.11 85.58 -19.10
N PRO A 837 40.96 86.13 -18.21
CA PRO A 837 40.47 86.89 -17.07
C PRO A 837 39.71 88.15 -17.51
N VAL A 838 40.02 88.73 -18.68
CA VAL A 838 39.24 89.84 -19.26
C VAL A 838 37.86 89.37 -19.72
N TYR A 839 37.75 88.19 -20.34
CA TYR A 839 36.48 87.58 -20.73
C TYR A 839 35.61 87.33 -19.49
N ASN A 840 36.20 86.73 -18.45
CA ASN A 840 35.53 86.44 -17.19
C ASN A 840 35.00 87.71 -16.49
N LEU A 841 35.83 88.76 -16.39
CA LEU A 841 35.41 90.06 -15.84
C LEU A 841 34.35 90.77 -16.69
N ASN A 842 34.40 90.64 -18.01
CA ASN A 842 33.39 91.21 -18.91
C ASN A 842 32.04 90.51 -18.73
N TYR A 843 32.03 89.19 -18.59
CA TYR A 843 30.83 88.42 -18.26
C TYR A 843 30.26 88.87 -16.90
N LEU A 844 31.08 88.90 -15.85
CA LEU A 844 30.65 89.25 -14.48
C LEU A 844 30.13 90.69 -14.32
N PHE A 845 30.74 91.69 -14.98
CA PHE A 845 30.47 93.10 -14.68
C PHE A 845 29.95 93.95 -15.85
N SER A 846 30.04 93.46 -17.09
CA SER A 846 29.74 94.27 -18.28
C SER A 846 28.69 93.65 -19.22
N MET A 847 27.92 92.65 -18.74
CA MET A 847 26.96 91.88 -19.55
C MET A 847 27.62 91.30 -20.83
N GLY A 848 28.86 90.82 -20.70
CA GLY A 848 29.54 90.07 -21.75
C GLY A 848 28.82 88.76 -22.08
N ALA A 849 29.25 88.10 -23.16
CA ALA A 849 28.74 86.77 -23.48
C ALA A 849 29.06 85.79 -22.33
N GLU A 850 28.14 84.85 -22.08
CA GLU A 850 28.39 83.73 -21.16
C GLU A 850 29.64 82.95 -21.61
N PRO A 851 30.42 82.38 -20.68
CA PRO A 851 31.47 81.44 -21.04
C PRO A 851 30.93 80.33 -21.95
N PRO A 852 31.68 79.93 -22.99
CA PRO A 852 31.35 78.77 -23.80
C PRO A 852 31.16 77.51 -22.93
N GLN A 853 30.43 76.51 -23.45
CA GLN A 853 30.24 75.27 -22.71
C GLN A 853 31.60 74.62 -22.36
N PRO A 854 31.76 74.01 -21.18
CA PRO A 854 30.74 73.71 -20.17
C PRO A 854 30.45 74.87 -19.18
N PHE A 855 29.23 75.44 -19.25
CA PHE A 855 28.70 76.49 -18.37
C PHE A 855 27.16 76.50 -18.49
N PRO A 856 26.35 76.78 -17.43
CA PRO A 856 26.73 77.05 -16.03
C PRO A 856 26.91 75.80 -15.16
N ALA A 857 26.58 74.60 -15.68
CA ALA A 857 26.81 73.34 -14.98
C ALA A 857 28.17 72.75 -15.39
N PRO A 858 28.85 72.00 -14.50
CA PRO A 858 30.05 71.26 -14.86
C PRO A 858 29.80 70.32 -16.03
N GLY A 859 30.76 70.21 -16.94
CA GLY A 859 30.69 69.33 -18.09
C GLY A 859 32.07 69.05 -18.68
N VAL A 860 32.09 68.19 -19.71
CA VAL A 860 33.31 67.92 -20.48
C VAL A 860 33.57 69.05 -21.46
N ASP A 861 34.82 69.24 -21.85
CA ASP A 861 35.18 70.18 -22.90
C ASP A 861 34.58 69.75 -24.26
N PRO A 862 33.66 70.53 -24.87
CA PRO A 862 33.08 70.20 -26.17
C PRO A 862 34.01 70.53 -27.34
N THR A 863 35.13 71.20 -27.10
CA THR A 863 36.03 71.80 -28.09
C THR A 863 37.46 71.30 -27.90
N PRO A 864 37.75 70.01 -28.22
CA PRO A 864 39.01 69.37 -27.87
C PRO A 864 40.24 70.17 -28.33
N ASP A 865 41.09 70.53 -27.38
CA ASP A 865 42.35 71.23 -27.64
C ASP A 865 43.54 70.57 -26.90
N GLY A 866 44.61 71.32 -26.65
CA GLY A 866 45.82 70.83 -25.97
C GLY A 866 45.84 71.08 -24.46
N LEU A 867 44.80 71.71 -23.92
CA LEU A 867 44.59 71.97 -22.51
C LEU A 867 43.84 70.77 -21.90
N GLY A 868 43.82 70.71 -20.57
CA GLY A 868 43.19 69.61 -19.85
C GLY A 868 43.00 69.94 -18.38
N CYS A 869 42.00 69.31 -17.75
CA CYS A 869 41.75 69.45 -16.32
C CYS A 869 42.55 68.48 -15.43
N LEU A 870 43.84 68.26 -15.71
CA LEU A 870 44.73 67.47 -14.84
C LEU A 870 45.69 68.40 -14.08
N PRO A 871 45.93 68.15 -12.77
CA PRO A 871 46.84 68.96 -11.96
C PRO A 871 48.32 68.86 -12.38
#